data_AF-A0A958CUU8-F1
#
_entry.id   AF-A0A958CUU8-F1
#
_cell.length_a   1.000
_cell.length_b   1.000
_cell.length_c   1.000
_cell.angle_alpha   90.00
_cell.angle_beta   90.00
_cell.angle_gamma   90.00
#
_symmetry.space_group_name_H-M   'P 1'
#
loop_
_entity.id
_entity.type
_entity.pdbx_description
1 polymer ?
#
loop_
_entity_poly.entity_id
_entity_poly.type
_entity_poly.pdbx_seq_one_letter_code
_entity_poly.pdbx_strand_id
1 'polypeptide(L)'
;MQIADMLALGDLTGIDPDLLTEEESAALPKPAGEAGFGENLAERLDESVLLRIGQDVLDGFESDETSRADWRLREKLGMRLLGISENPDKPPAFEGGSTAVFPGLIEAIIQFQARAMAELWPPEGPAKAVSEGAQLRPDVERQAKRVAEYLNWLMGERMPGGYQQHDRMLFRLPLSGACFKKVYFCPKSKCVVSRFVPAEDLLVPYGSSDLDSAPRISHVIRYSGTDLARLMEDGVYREIDIDTIADSEKTDLQPELDSVSGTKPVSTRLDDTEPRDVIEQSVYLDIDGEPKRAPYLVTALKDSGEVLAIYRDWREDDAELTRRQRFVDYNFLPGLDGFYGLGVLHVLGRLAESQSGNLRALLDAAHLANVKGGFRSADVRLPRTAIDKSGALRVVPGDWQPVDATSEELQKLFVTIPYGEPSQTLFNLLQWLDEVMRRIAGTTSELVGESTKNVPVGTTLARIEQGLRVQTQIQIRCHQSMQRELALISKLTAETLPDARYCRDVLGVSQEQFALDFDDRIDIRPVSNPNAVTATQRLVIAQALVDMADKSPDLIDRKEAYRRLLDTMRVEDADKLLVGDQQPEHAGPVEENMAILLRKPVRAFPDQDHQAHLVVHRQWRMTLDPESLKAVEAPAMAHEAEHVALAYQIQMQQAMGLQAPPGVPLDPQQENLIAAMAAQAVQLMAQQQPAPAVDPAAISAASKAEADSAKAQAEIRRKDALAEADIQRSDAEMIARMNRQTAEQEAKLAAKFVSERGLQTLGETPP
;
A
#
# COMPACT_ATOMS: atom_id res chain seq x y z
N MET A 1 -56.38 -33.15 -18.08
CA MET A 1 -54.98 -33.61 -18.09
C MET A 1 -54.42 -33.19 -16.75
N GLN A 2 -54.08 -34.14 -15.89
CA GLN A 2 -53.74 -33.87 -14.49
C GLN A 2 -52.41 -33.12 -14.41
N ILE A 3 -52.20 -32.31 -13.38
CA ILE A 3 -50.93 -31.60 -13.12
C ILE A 3 -49.74 -32.57 -13.07
N ALA A 4 -49.99 -33.85 -12.75
CA ALA A 4 -49.04 -34.95 -12.87
C ALA A 4 -48.50 -35.19 -14.30
N ASP A 5 -49.29 -34.93 -15.35
CA ASP A 5 -48.87 -35.06 -16.76
C ASP A 5 -47.96 -33.89 -17.19
N MET A 6 -48.04 -32.72 -16.53
CA MET A 6 -47.15 -31.57 -16.79
C MET A 6 -45.79 -31.70 -16.06
N LEU A 7 -45.77 -32.35 -14.89
CA LEU A 7 -44.52 -32.66 -14.17
C LEU A 7 -43.59 -33.61 -14.95
N ALA A 8 -44.13 -34.46 -15.83
CA ALA A 8 -43.36 -35.41 -16.62
C ALA A 8 -42.67 -34.79 -17.86
N LEU A 9 -42.99 -33.54 -18.23
CA LEU A 9 -42.54 -32.92 -19.48
C LEU A 9 -41.43 -31.85 -19.33
N GLY A 10 -40.87 -31.67 -18.13
CA GLY A 10 -39.55 -31.05 -17.95
C GLY A 10 -39.37 -29.62 -18.46
N ASP A 11 -40.43 -28.82 -18.58
CA ASP A 11 -40.35 -27.45 -19.08
C ASP A 11 -40.98 -26.46 -18.08
N LEU A 12 -40.16 -26.00 -17.13
CA LEU A 12 -40.52 -24.99 -16.13
C LEU A 12 -39.44 -23.90 -16.05
N THR A 13 -39.20 -23.21 -17.16
CA THR A 13 -38.31 -22.03 -17.19
C THR A 13 -39.06 -20.69 -17.06
N GLY A 14 -40.33 -20.69 -16.63
CA GLY A 14 -41.16 -19.47 -16.68
C GLY A 14 -42.26 -19.32 -15.64
N ILE A 15 -42.18 -19.96 -14.47
CA ILE A 15 -43.11 -19.67 -13.36
C ILE A 15 -42.38 -18.82 -12.32
N ASP A 16 -42.90 -17.62 -12.08
CA ASP A 16 -42.43 -16.68 -11.07
C ASP A 16 -42.79 -17.22 -9.67
N PRO A 17 -41.81 -17.57 -8.83
CA PRO A 17 -42.05 -18.25 -7.55
C PRO A 17 -42.78 -17.38 -6.50
N ASP A 18 -42.90 -16.06 -6.72
CA ASP A 18 -43.66 -15.14 -5.86
C ASP A 18 -45.19 -15.25 -6.00
N LEU A 19 -45.69 -16.12 -6.89
CA LEU A 19 -47.13 -16.33 -7.15
C LEU A 19 -47.70 -17.64 -6.57
N LEU A 20 -46.92 -18.40 -5.79
CA LEU A 20 -47.34 -19.68 -5.22
C LEU A 20 -48.06 -19.51 -3.88
N THR A 21 -49.12 -20.28 -3.65
CA THR A 21 -49.81 -20.35 -2.34
C THR A 21 -49.01 -21.19 -1.33
N GLU A 22 -49.27 -21.05 -0.02
CA GLU A 22 -48.57 -21.82 1.03
C GLU A 22 -48.65 -23.34 0.84
N GLU A 23 -49.75 -23.86 0.26
CA GLU A 23 -49.90 -25.27 -0.07
C GLU A 23 -49.07 -25.70 -1.30
N GLU A 24 -48.75 -24.76 -2.20
CA GLU A 24 -47.95 -25.02 -3.41
C GLU A 24 -46.45 -24.87 -3.17
N SER A 25 -46.02 -24.03 -2.22
CA SER A 25 -44.61 -23.97 -1.79
C SER A 25 -44.21 -25.24 -1.02
N ALA A 26 -45.13 -25.81 -0.24
CA ALA A 26 -44.96 -27.09 0.46
C ALA A 26 -44.82 -28.30 -0.49
N ALA A 27 -45.21 -28.16 -1.76
CA ALA A 27 -45.09 -29.17 -2.80
C ALA A 27 -43.79 -29.08 -3.61
N LEU A 28 -42.95 -28.07 -3.37
CA LEU A 28 -41.61 -28.02 -3.94
C LEU A 28 -40.78 -29.18 -3.36
N PRO A 29 -39.97 -29.87 -4.19
CA PRO A 29 -39.11 -30.92 -3.69
C PRO A 29 -38.14 -30.31 -2.67
N LYS A 30 -38.34 -30.62 -1.38
CA LYS A 30 -37.28 -30.51 -0.38
C LYS A 30 -36.07 -31.26 -0.94
N PRO A 31 -34.85 -30.71 -0.90
CA PRO A 31 -33.68 -31.48 -1.30
C PRO A 31 -33.60 -32.71 -0.40
N ALA A 32 -33.99 -33.86 -0.95
CA ALA A 32 -33.78 -35.14 -0.32
C ALA A 32 -32.27 -35.33 -0.23
N GLY A 33 -31.75 -35.44 0.99
CA GLY A 33 -30.34 -35.73 1.24
C GLY A 33 -29.95 -37.03 0.53
N GLU A 34 -29.30 -36.90 -0.63
CA GLU A 34 -28.41 -37.95 -1.11
C GLU A 34 -27.19 -37.93 -0.19
N ALA A 35 -26.90 -39.07 0.44
CA ALA A 35 -25.78 -39.24 1.36
C ALA A 35 -24.45 -38.98 0.63
N GLY A 36 -23.97 -37.75 0.70
CA GLY A 36 -22.73 -37.29 0.09
C GLY A 36 -21.79 -36.68 1.11
N PHE A 37 -20.54 -36.46 0.72
CA PHE A 37 -19.48 -35.93 1.57
C PHE A 37 -19.83 -34.61 2.29
N GLY A 38 -20.65 -33.76 1.65
CA GLY A 38 -21.09 -32.45 2.15
C GLY A 38 -22.35 -32.45 3.03
N GLU A 39 -22.85 -33.61 3.48
CA GLU A 39 -24.01 -33.68 4.37
C GLU A 39 -23.71 -33.09 5.77
N ASN A 40 -24.74 -32.56 6.43
CA ASN A 40 -24.66 -32.16 7.84
C ASN A 40 -24.75 -33.42 8.73
N LEU A 41 -23.66 -33.76 9.41
CA LEU A 41 -23.60 -34.94 10.29
C LEU A 41 -24.45 -34.76 11.56
N ALA A 42 -24.76 -33.52 11.94
CA ALA A 42 -25.56 -33.25 13.14
C ALA A 42 -26.99 -33.79 13.06
N GLU A 43 -27.53 -34.04 11.87
CA GLU A 43 -28.86 -34.61 11.68
C GLU A 43 -28.89 -36.14 11.90
N ARG A 44 -27.73 -36.80 11.80
CA ARG A 44 -27.60 -38.27 11.86
C ARG A 44 -27.07 -38.77 13.19
N LEU A 45 -26.39 -37.93 13.95
CA LEU A 45 -25.79 -38.30 15.23
C LEU A 45 -26.81 -38.28 16.36
N ASP A 46 -26.64 -39.20 17.31
CA ASP A 46 -27.47 -39.25 18.51
C ASP A 46 -27.29 -37.98 19.37
N GLU A 47 -28.39 -37.55 20.00
CA GLU A 47 -28.41 -36.35 20.83
C GLU A 47 -27.38 -36.37 21.96
N SER A 48 -27.07 -37.54 22.52
CA SER A 48 -26.01 -37.68 23.54
C SER A 48 -24.61 -37.40 23.01
N VAL A 49 -24.34 -37.72 21.73
CA VAL A 49 -23.06 -37.43 21.09
C VAL A 49 -22.95 -35.94 20.79
N LEU A 50 -24.03 -35.34 20.32
CA LEU A 50 -24.11 -33.89 20.04
C LEU A 50 -23.93 -33.06 21.31
N LEU A 51 -24.56 -33.46 22.42
CA LEU A 51 -24.39 -32.79 23.71
C LEU A 51 -22.92 -32.80 24.16
N ARG A 52 -22.24 -33.95 24.03
CA ARG A 52 -20.82 -34.08 24.37
C ARG A 52 -19.95 -33.19 23.48
N ILE A 53 -20.16 -33.22 22.17
CA ILE A 53 -19.42 -32.38 21.21
C ILE A 53 -19.66 -30.90 21.51
N GLY A 54 -20.90 -30.50 21.78
CA GLY A 54 -21.26 -29.13 22.15
C GLY A 54 -20.52 -28.65 23.40
N GLN A 55 -20.45 -29.49 24.45
CA GLN A 55 -19.67 -29.20 25.66
C GLN A 55 -18.17 -29.07 25.37
N ASP A 56 -17.59 -30.00 24.61
CA ASP A 56 -16.17 -29.95 24.24
C ASP A 56 -15.81 -28.67 23.46
N VAL A 57 -16.71 -28.22 22.56
CA VAL A 57 -16.55 -26.97 21.78
C VAL A 57 -16.59 -25.74 22.68
N LEU A 58 -17.55 -25.67 23.60
CA LEU A 58 -17.67 -24.57 24.57
C LEU A 58 -16.46 -24.52 25.51
N ASP A 59 -16.07 -25.65 26.09
CA ASP A 59 -14.89 -25.73 26.98
C ASP A 59 -13.62 -25.27 26.25
N GLY A 60 -13.46 -25.69 24.98
CA GLY A 60 -12.37 -25.25 24.12
C GLY A 60 -12.39 -23.74 23.87
N PHE A 61 -13.57 -23.17 23.61
CA PHE A 61 -13.78 -21.75 23.40
C PHE A 61 -13.47 -20.93 24.67
N GLU A 62 -13.98 -21.32 25.83
CA GLU A 62 -13.73 -20.63 27.11
C GLU A 62 -12.26 -20.69 27.52
N SER A 63 -11.59 -21.81 27.26
CA SER A 63 -10.15 -21.95 27.46
C SER A 63 -9.37 -20.95 26.62
N ASP A 64 -9.72 -20.77 25.35
CA ASP A 64 -9.06 -19.83 24.45
C ASP A 64 -9.36 -18.38 24.86
N GLU A 65 -10.61 -18.11 25.26
CA GLU A 65 -11.06 -16.79 25.72
C GLU A 65 -10.33 -16.35 26.99
N THR A 66 -10.07 -17.28 27.91
CA THR A 66 -9.29 -17.06 29.13
C THR A 66 -7.82 -16.80 28.80
N SER A 67 -7.25 -17.55 27.85
CA SER A 67 -5.84 -17.43 27.46
C SER A 67 -5.47 -16.05 26.89
N ARG A 68 -6.45 -15.33 26.31
CA ARG A 68 -6.25 -14.00 25.70
C ARG A 68 -6.75 -12.82 26.54
N ALA A 69 -7.05 -13.02 27.83
CA ALA A 69 -7.57 -11.96 28.71
C ALA A 69 -6.70 -10.68 28.72
N ASP A 70 -5.37 -10.84 28.80
CA ASP A 70 -4.42 -9.71 28.76
C ASP A 70 -4.41 -8.96 27.43
N TRP A 71 -4.64 -9.68 26.33
CA TRP A 71 -4.80 -9.05 25.01
C TRP A 71 -6.10 -8.24 24.96
N ARG A 72 -7.22 -8.81 25.45
CA ARG A 72 -8.53 -8.12 25.50
C ARG A 72 -8.47 -6.82 26.30
N LEU A 73 -7.84 -6.84 27.48
CA LEU A 73 -7.70 -5.65 28.33
C LEU A 73 -6.88 -4.55 27.63
N ARG A 74 -5.84 -4.92 26.89
CA ARG A 74 -5.06 -3.98 26.08
C ARG A 74 -5.89 -3.40 24.94
N GLU A 75 -6.62 -4.23 24.21
CA GLU A 75 -7.49 -3.78 23.12
C GLU A 75 -8.53 -2.75 23.61
N LYS A 76 -9.12 -2.99 24.78
CA LYS A 76 -10.03 -2.06 25.46
C LYS A 76 -9.37 -0.71 25.72
N LEU A 77 -8.15 -0.72 26.28
CA LEU A 77 -7.36 0.49 26.49
C LEU A 77 -7.03 1.20 25.17
N GLY A 78 -6.79 0.44 24.10
CA GLY A 78 -6.57 0.95 22.75
C GLY A 78 -7.72 1.77 22.22
N MET A 79 -8.95 1.23 22.26
CA MET A 79 -10.15 1.97 21.82
C MET A 79 -10.29 3.31 22.52
N ARG A 80 -10.04 3.33 23.84
CA ARG A 80 -10.12 4.55 24.66
C ARG A 80 -9.09 5.59 24.30
N LEU A 81 -7.88 5.18 23.93
CA LEU A 81 -6.79 6.06 23.53
C LEU A 81 -6.93 6.61 22.10
N LEU A 82 -7.88 6.11 21.30
CA LEU A 82 -8.19 6.71 20.00
C LEU A 82 -8.86 8.08 20.14
N GLY A 83 -9.54 8.33 21.27
CA GLY A 83 -10.22 9.61 21.53
C GLY A 83 -11.45 9.87 20.65
N ILE A 84 -12.01 8.83 20.02
CA ILE A 84 -13.22 8.93 19.18
C ILE A 84 -14.48 9.02 20.05
N SER A 85 -14.53 8.26 21.14
CA SER A 85 -15.64 8.26 22.09
C SER A 85 -15.33 9.07 23.35
N GLU A 86 -16.39 9.55 24.00
CA GLU A 86 -16.30 10.06 25.36
C GLU A 86 -15.94 8.90 26.31
N ASN A 87 -14.93 9.08 27.15
CA ASN A 87 -14.51 8.10 28.14
C ASN A 87 -15.29 8.31 29.46
N PRO A 88 -16.36 7.54 29.76
CA PRO A 88 -17.14 7.74 30.99
C PRO A 88 -16.38 7.29 32.25
N ASP A 89 -15.40 6.39 32.12
CA ASP A 89 -14.74 5.73 33.27
C ASP A 89 -13.55 6.52 33.86
N LYS A 90 -13.01 7.52 33.15
CA LYS A 90 -11.99 8.43 33.68
C LYS A 90 -12.63 9.81 33.85
N PRO A 91 -13.30 10.06 34.99
CA PRO A 91 -13.85 11.38 35.25
C PRO A 91 -12.72 12.42 35.21
N PRO A 92 -13.01 13.66 34.79
CA PRO A 92 -12.03 14.73 34.85
C PRO A 92 -11.56 14.94 36.29
N ALA A 93 -10.34 15.47 36.46
CA ALA A 93 -9.74 15.65 37.79
C ALA A 93 -10.59 16.52 38.74
N PHE A 94 -11.43 17.38 38.16
CA PHE A 94 -12.44 18.19 38.83
C PHE A 94 -13.65 18.39 37.90
N GLU A 95 -14.77 18.81 38.45
CA GLU A 95 -15.99 19.10 37.68
C GLU A 95 -15.72 20.18 36.62
N GLY A 96 -15.96 19.85 35.35
CA GLY A 96 -15.63 20.72 34.21
C GLY A 96 -14.19 20.64 33.71
N GLY A 97 -13.35 19.75 34.27
CA GLY A 97 -12.00 19.49 33.76
C GLY A 97 -11.98 18.79 32.40
N SER A 98 -10.82 18.80 31.75
CA SER A 98 -10.61 18.28 30.40
C SER A 98 -10.52 16.76 30.37
N THR A 99 -11.26 16.15 29.44
CA THR A 99 -11.18 14.72 29.09
C THR A 99 -10.39 14.47 27.80
N ALA A 100 -9.78 15.51 27.22
CA ALA A 100 -9.14 15.48 25.91
C ALA A 100 -8.13 14.32 25.77
N VAL A 101 -8.12 13.70 24.59
CA VAL A 101 -7.16 12.65 24.21
C VAL A 101 -6.25 13.21 23.14
N PHE A 102 -4.95 12.95 23.26
CA PHE A 102 -3.98 13.41 22.27
C PHE A 102 -4.09 12.56 20.98
N PRO A 103 -4.21 13.16 19.78
CA PRO A 103 -4.59 12.44 18.55
C PRO A 103 -3.45 11.65 17.89
N GLY A 104 -2.25 11.59 18.49
CA GLY A 104 -1.09 10.98 17.84
C GLY A 104 -1.26 9.49 17.48
N LEU A 105 -2.03 8.73 18.26
CA LEU A 105 -2.31 7.32 17.97
C LEU A 105 -3.20 7.16 16.72
N ILE A 106 -4.29 7.92 16.63
CA ILE A 106 -5.21 7.85 15.49
C ILE A 106 -4.58 8.42 14.22
N GLU A 107 -3.73 9.45 14.35
CA GLU A 107 -2.94 9.98 13.23
C GLU A 107 -2.03 8.88 12.64
N ALA A 108 -1.32 8.13 13.49
CA ALA A 108 -0.47 7.02 13.04
C ALA A 108 -1.25 5.94 12.30
N ILE A 109 -2.46 5.59 12.79
CA ILE A 109 -3.34 4.59 12.18
C ILE A 109 -3.81 5.05 10.79
N ILE A 110 -4.32 6.27 10.67
CA ILE A 110 -4.82 6.84 9.40
C ILE A 110 -3.69 6.94 8.37
N GLN A 111 -2.50 7.37 8.78
CA GLN A 111 -1.35 7.44 7.88
C GLN A 111 -0.91 6.06 7.39
N PHE A 112 -0.90 5.04 8.26
CA PHE A 112 -0.61 3.67 7.86
C PHE A 112 -1.66 3.15 6.87
N GLN A 113 -2.95 3.26 7.20
CA GLN A 113 -4.05 2.80 6.36
C GLN A 113 -3.97 3.42 4.97
N ALA A 114 -3.82 4.75 4.87
CA ALA A 114 -3.79 5.46 3.60
C ALA A 114 -2.63 5.00 2.70
N ARG A 115 -1.43 4.80 3.27
CA ARG A 115 -0.26 4.32 2.52
C ARG A 115 -0.38 2.85 2.13
N ALA A 116 -0.83 2.00 3.05
CA ALA A 116 -1.00 0.57 2.80
C ALA A 116 -2.08 0.33 1.74
N MET A 117 -3.20 1.05 1.79
CA MET A 117 -4.29 0.91 0.82
C MET A 117 -3.84 1.31 -0.59
N ALA A 118 -3.10 2.42 -0.72
CA ALA A 118 -2.58 2.87 -2.00
C ALA A 118 -1.61 1.88 -2.67
N GLU A 119 -0.91 1.06 -1.88
CA GLU A 119 0.02 0.06 -2.39
C GLU A 119 -0.64 -1.31 -2.64
N LEU A 120 -1.47 -1.78 -1.69
CA LEU A 120 -2.11 -3.11 -1.76
C LEU A 120 -3.29 -3.12 -2.75
N TRP A 121 -3.98 -2.00 -2.90
CA TRP A 121 -5.20 -1.90 -3.71
C TRP A 121 -5.11 -0.75 -4.73
N PRO A 122 -4.25 -0.87 -5.76
CA PRO A 122 -4.15 0.14 -6.80
C PRO A 122 -5.43 0.16 -7.67
N PRO A 123 -5.66 1.23 -8.45
CA PRO A 123 -6.85 1.35 -9.32
C PRO A 123 -6.99 0.24 -10.37
N GLU A 124 -5.87 -0.35 -10.81
CA GLU A 124 -5.85 -1.48 -11.75
C GLU A 124 -6.33 -2.80 -11.13
N GLY A 125 -6.50 -2.83 -9.81
CA GLY A 125 -6.86 -4.00 -9.03
C GLY A 125 -5.69 -4.62 -8.28
N PRO A 126 -5.96 -5.42 -7.25
CA PRO A 126 -4.93 -5.96 -6.36
C PRO A 126 -4.14 -7.15 -6.90
N ALA A 127 -4.64 -7.87 -7.91
CA ALA A 127 -4.05 -9.09 -8.43
C ALA A 127 -3.20 -8.85 -9.70
N LYS A 128 -2.04 -9.50 -9.75
CA LYS A 128 -1.11 -9.50 -10.89
C LYS A 128 -0.76 -10.92 -11.30
N ALA A 129 -0.80 -11.17 -12.60
CA ALA A 129 -0.29 -12.39 -13.21
C ALA A 129 1.24 -12.45 -13.13
N VAL A 130 1.80 -13.54 -12.60
CA VAL A 130 3.23 -13.83 -12.65
C VAL A 130 3.41 -15.21 -13.29
N SER A 131 4.21 -15.28 -14.35
CA SER A 131 4.64 -16.55 -14.94
C SER A 131 6.05 -16.87 -14.43
N GLU A 132 6.17 -17.81 -13.50
CA GLU A 132 7.48 -18.34 -13.11
C GLU A 132 7.84 -19.55 -13.98
N GLY A 133 8.92 -19.44 -14.77
CA GLY A 133 9.42 -20.53 -15.61
C GLY A 133 10.37 -20.07 -16.73
N ALA A 134 11.33 -20.94 -17.08
CA ALA A 134 12.44 -20.64 -18.01
C ALA A 134 12.04 -20.49 -19.50
N GLN A 135 10.77 -20.67 -19.86
CA GLN A 135 10.23 -20.38 -21.19
C GLN A 135 8.81 -19.82 -21.02
N LEU A 136 8.66 -18.50 -21.19
CA LEU A 136 7.37 -17.82 -21.30
C LEU A 136 6.63 -18.38 -22.52
N ARG A 137 5.85 -19.43 -22.28
CA ARG A 137 4.86 -19.94 -23.21
C ARG A 137 3.79 -18.84 -23.37
N PRO A 138 3.61 -18.22 -24.55
CA PRO A 138 2.67 -17.10 -24.73
C PRO A 138 1.21 -17.44 -24.41
N ASP A 139 0.87 -18.73 -24.39
CA ASP A 139 -0.40 -19.28 -23.92
C ASP A 139 -0.57 -19.14 -22.40
N VAL A 140 0.43 -19.51 -21.60
CA VAL A 140 0.39 -19.43 -20.12
C VAL A 140 0.33 -17.98 -19.66
N GLU A 141 1.06 -17.07 -20.32
CA GLU A 141 1.00 -15.65 -19.99
C GLU A 141 -0.39 -15.05 -20.26
N ARG A 142 -1.02 -15.43 -21.37
CA ARG A 142 -2.40 -15.01 -21.68
C ARG A 142 -3.40 -15.61 -20.70
N GLN A 143 -3.21 -16.86 -20.29
CA GLN A 143 -4.04 -17.53 -19.28
C GLN A 143 -3.95 -16.79 -17.94
N ALA A 144 -2.73 -16.54 -17.46
CA ALA A 144 -2.49 -15.81 -16.22
C ALA A 144 -3.09 -14.40 -16.24
N LYS A 145 -2.98 -13.68 -17.37
CA LYS A 145 -3.61 -12.36 -17.56
C LYS A 145 -5.14 -12.43 -17.43
N ARG A 146 -5.81 -13.38 -18.10
CA ARG A 146 -7.27 -13.55 -17.99
C ARG A 146 -7.70 -13.83 -16.54
N VAL A 147 -6.96 -14.69 -15.83
CA VAL A 147 -7.27 -15.03 -14.45
C VAL A 147 -7.06 -13.83 -13.51
N ALA A 148 -5.98 -13.06 -13.69
CA ALA A 148 -5.74 -11.84 -12.91
C ALA A 148 -6.82 -10.77 -13.17
N GLU A 149 -7.20 -10.56 -14.43
CA GLU A 149 -8.29 -9.65 -14.82
C GLU A 149 -9.62 -10.06 -14.20
N TYR A 150 -9.94 -11.36 -14.21
CA TYR A 150 -11.14 -11.89 -13.56
C TYR A 150 -11.12 -11.65 -12.04
N LEU A 151 -10.00 -11.91 -11.37
CA LEU A 151 -9.89 -11.70 -9.94
C LEU A 151 -10.00 -10.21 -9.56
N ASN A 152 -9.42 -9.33 -10.36
CA ASN A 152 -9.56 -7.88 -10.18
C ASN A 152 -11.00 -7.42 -10.33
N TRP A 153 -11.71 -7.92 -11.35
CA TRP A 153 -13.15 -7.69 -11.51
C TRP A 153 -13.97 -8.27 -10.35
N LEU A 154 -13.65 -9.50 -9.92
CA LEU A 154 -14.34 -10.19 -8.82
C LEU A 154 -14.23 -9.37 -7.54
N MET A 155 -13.03 -8.97 -7.13
CA MET A 155 -12.81 -8.22 -5.88
C MET A 155 -13.26 -6.76 -5.95
N GLY A 156 -13.15 -6.13 -7.13
CA GLY A 156 -13.48 -4.72 -7.33
C GLY A 156 -14.97 -4.45 -7.49
N GLU A 157 -15.68 -5.30 -8.24
CA GLU A 157 -17.07 -5.03 -8.66
C GLU A 157 -18.07 -6.07 -8.15
N ARG A 158 -17.74 -7.37 -8.26
CA ARG A 158 -18.72 -8.44 -8.00
C ARG A 158 -18.83 -8.81 -6.53
N MET A 159 -17.73 -8.75 -5.78
CA MET A 159 -17.64 -9.12 -4.37
C MET A 159 -18.29 -8.03 -3.52
N PRO A 160 -19.34 -8.34 -2.73
CA PRO A 160 -19.98 -7.36 -1.88
C PRO A 160 -19.01 -6.79 -0.85
N GLY A 161 -18.66 -5.53 -1.01
CA GLY A 161 -17.81 -4.81 -0.08
C GLY A 161 -16.32 -5.14 -0.12
N GLY A 162 -15.80 -5.77 -1.19
CA GLY A 162 -14.40 -6.25 -1.24
C GLY A 162 -13.36 -5.18 -0.84
N TYR A 163 -13.46 -4.00 -1.45
CA TYR A 163 -12.63 -2.83 -1.12
C TYR A 163 -12.84 -2.37 0.34
N GLN A 164 -14.11 -2.17 0.76
CA GLN A 164 -14.43 -1.65 2.09
C GLN A 164 -14.00 -2.61 3.21
N GLN A 165 -14.07 -3.92 2.99
CA GLN A 165 -13.62 -4.93 3.95
C GLN A 165 -12.10 -4.88 4.13
N HIS A 166 -11.34 -4.72 3.05
CA HIS A 166 -9.89 -4.58 3.14
C HIS A 166 -9.47 -3.24 3.78
N ASP A 167 -10.15 -2.15 3.42
CA ASP A 167 -9.92 -0.82 4.00
C ASP A 167 -10.18 -0.80 5.52
N ARG A 168 -11.30 -1.36 5.96
CA ARG A 168 -11.63 -1.53 7.39
C ARG A 168 -10.61 -2.38 8.13
N MET A 169 -10.16 -3.47 7.52
CA MET A 169 -9.11 -4.31 8.09
C MET A 169 -7.79 -3.54 8.25
N LEU A 170 -7.37 -2.74 7.26
CA LEU A 170 -6.14 -1.95 7.35
C LEU A 170 -6.22 -0.84 8.41
N PHE A 171 -7.41 -0.29 8.66
CA PHE A 171 -7.63 0.62 9.78
C PHE A 171 -7.50 -0.07 11.14
N ARG A 172 -8.03 -1.30 11.27
CA ARG A 172 -8.02 -2.05 12.54
C ARG A 172 -6.68 -2.75 12.83
N LEU A 173 -5.95 -3.17 11.80
CA LEU A 173 -4.67 -3.87 11.88
C LEU A 173 -3.62 -3.19 12.77
N PRO A 174 -3.30 -1.89 12.63
CA PRO A 174 -2.33 -1.22 13.49
C PRO A 174 -2.82 -1.09 14.93
N LEU A 175 -4.13 -1.14 15.20
CA LEU A 175 -4.69 -1.07 16.54
C LEU A 175 -4.57 -2.41 17.25
N SER A 176 -5.17 -3.46 16.67
CA SER A 176 -5.24 -4.80 17.26
C SER A 176 -3.96 -5.61 17.12
N GLY A 177 -3.09 -5.27 16.16
CA GLY A 177 -1.84 -5.96 15.85
C GLY A 177 -1.98 -7.19 14.96
N ALA A 178 -3.13 -7.87 15.05
CA ALA A 178 -3.55 -8.93 14.16
C ALA A 178 -4.98 -8.67 13.68
N CYS A 179 -5.26 -9.04 12.44
CA CYS A 179 -6.59 -9.04 11.83
C CYS A 179 -6.71 -10.26 10.93
N PHE A 180 -7.93 -10.69 10.65
CA PHE A 180 -8.16 -11.89 9.85
C PHE A 180 -9.11 -11.60 8.70
N LYS A 181 -9.02 -12.42 7.66
CA LYS A 181 -10.02 -12.47 6.59
C LYS A 181 -10.50 -13.88 6.38
N LYS A 182 -11.82 -14.07 6.34
CA LYS A 182 -12.45 -15.35 6.01
C LYS A 182 -12.83 -15.34 4.54
N VAL A 183 -12.26 -16.27 3.76
CA VAL A 183 -12.59 -16.49 2.35
C VAL A 183 -13.53 -17.69 2.26
N TYR A 184 -14.72 -17.48 1.70
CA TYR A 184 -15.72 -18.53 1.54
C TYR A 184 -16.68 -18.21 0.39
N PHE A 185 -17.42 -19.22 -0.06
CA PHE A 185 -18.48 -19.03 -1.05
C PHE A 185 -19.74 -18.61 -0.32
N CYS A 186 -20.28 -17.45 -0.67
CA CYS A 186 -21.50 -16.93 -0.04
C CYS A 186 -22.72 -17.36 -0.88
N PRO A 187 -23.63 -18.20 -0.34
CA PRO A 187 -24.81 -18.66 -1.07
C PRO A 187 -25.73 -17.50 -1.47
N LYS A 188 -25.86 -16.47 -0.60
CA LYS A 188 -26.70 -15.29 -0.84
C LYS A 188 -26.23 -14.47 -2.05
N SER A 189 -24.92 -14.23 -2.17
CA SER A 189 -24.35 -13.43 -3.28
C SER A 189 -23.94 -14.27 -4.49
N LYS A 190 -23.92 -15.61 -4.36
CA LYS A 190 -23.46 -16.58 -5.35
C LYS A 190 -22.08 -16.23 -5.91
N CYS A 191 -21.17 -15.84 -5.01
CA CYS A 191 -19.79 -15.52 -5.36
C CYS A 191 -18.86 -15.79 -4.18
N VAL A 192 -17.57 -15.96 -4.49
CA VAL A 192 -16.51 -16.00 -3.48
C VAL A 192 -16.38 -14.63 -2.84
N VAL A 193 -16.40 -14.61 -1.51
CA VAL A 193 -16.27 -13.38 -0.72
C VAL A 193 -15.10 -13.50 0.25
N SER A 194 -14.39 -12.38 0.41
CA SER A 194 -13.39 -12.19 1.45
C SER A 194 -13.93 -11.18 2.45
N ARG A 195 -14.26 -11.65 3.67
CA ARG A 195 -14.80 -10.80 4.74
C ARG A 195 -13.76 -10.56 5.81
N PHE A 196 -13.66 -9.31 6.27
CA PHE A 196 -12.85 -8.97 7.43
C PHE A 196 -13.46 -9.60 8.68
N VAL A 197 -12.61 -10.25 9.46
CA VAL A 197 -12.91 -10.80 10.78
C VAL A 197 -11.98 -10.10 11.78
N PRO A 198 -12.52 -9.33 12.74
CA PRO A 198 -11.69 -8.68 13.75
C PRO A 198 -11.07 -9.73 14.68
N ALA A 199 -9.94 -9.39 15.30
CA ALA A 199 -9.24 -10.32 16.20
C ALA A 199 -10.06 -10.68 17.46
N GLU A 200 -11.05 -9.87 17.83
CA GLU A 200 -11.99 -10.18 18.92
C GLU A 200 -12.91 -11.36 18.60
N ASP A 201 -13.23 -11.59 17.32
CA ASP A 201 -14.17 -12.64 16.91
C ASP A 201 -13.48 -13.93 16.45
N LEU A 202 -12.16 -13.93 16.23
CA LEU A 202 -11.39 -15.16 15.93
C LEU A 202 -10.47 -15.54 17.10
N LEU A 203 -10.74 -16.71 17.67
CA LEU A 203 -10.00 -17.30 18.77
C LEU A 203 -9.14 -18.44 18.28
N VAL A 204 -7.87 -18.38 18.63
CA VAL A 204 -6.88 -19.42 18.37
C VAL A 204 -6.13 -19.67 19.68
N PRO A 205 -5.85 -20.92 20.04
CA PRO A 205 -5.06 -21.23 21.23
C PRO A 205 -3.74 -20.47 21.22
N TYR A 206 -3.47 -19.71 22.28
CA TYR A 206 -2.40 -18.70 22.30
C TYR A 206 -1.00 -19.25 22.00
N GLY A 207 -0.75 -20.53 22.33
CA GLY A 207 0.52 -21.23 22.06
C GLY A 207 0.69 -21.73 20.62
N SER A 208 -0.26 -21.48 19.72
CA SER A 208 -0.16 -21.85 18.31
C SER A 208 0.75 -20.87 17.56
N SER A 209 1.62 -21.38 16.68
CA SER A 209 2.49 -20.53 15.87
C SER A 209 1.78 -19.96 14.64
N ASP A 210 1.01 -20.82 13.95
CA ASP A 210 0.31 -20.48 12.71
C ASP A 210 -1.09 -21.09 12.70
N LEU A 211 -1.99 -20.53 11.87
CA LEU A 211 -3.35 -21.04 11.67
C LEU A 211 -3.35 -22.51 11.24
N ASP A 212 -2.39 -22.93 10.41
CA ASP A 212 -2.31 -24.30 9.90
C ASP A 212 -1.99 -25.31 11.00
N SER A 213 -1.10 -24.93 11.93
CA SER A 213 -0.68 -25.76 13.07
C SER A 213 -1.66 -25.75 14.25
N ALA A 214 -2.60 -24.80 14.28
CA ALA A 214 -3.48 -24.59 15.41
C ALA A 214 -4.40 -25.82 15.61
N PRO A 215 -4.50 -26.38 16.83
CA PRO A 215 -5.32 -27.56 17.07
C PRO A 215 -6.82 -27.27 16.96
N ARG A 216 -7.22 -26.02 17.20
CA ARG A 216 -8.58 -25.52 16.98
C ARG A 216 -8.57 -24.06 16.53
N ILE A 217 -9.57 -23.68 15.78
CA ILE A 217 -9.83 -22.29 15.37
C ILE A 217 -11.31 -22.03 15.62
N SER A 218 -11.63 -21.08 16.50
CA SER A 218 -13.02 -20.74 16.82
C SER A 218 -13.35 -19.36 16.27
N HIS A 219 -14.45 -19.23 15.53
CA HIS A 219 -14.93 -17.99 14.97
C HIS A 219 -16.33 -17.69 15.50
N VAL A 220 -16.49 -16.53 16.14
CA VAL A 220 -17.78 -16.06 16.64
C VAL A 220 -18.49 -15.30 15.52
N ILE A 221 -19.64 -15.81 15.11
CA ILE A 221 -20.50 -15.22 14.09
C ILE A 221 -21.75 -14.70 14.76
N ARG A 222 -22.09 -13.44 14.51
CA ARG A 222 -23.30 -12.81 15.03
C ARG A 222 -24.38 -12.83 13.96
N TYR A 223 -25.45 -13.58 14.18
CA TYR A 223 -26.62 -13.61 13.29
C TYR A 223 -27.77 -12.81 13.90
N SER A 224 -28.65 -12.26 13.07
CA SER A 224 -29.98 -11.87 13.54
C SER A 224 -30.81 -13.13 13.79
N GLY A 225 -31.80 -13.09 14.70
CA GLY A 225 -32.67 -14.26 14.93
C GLY A 225 -33.37 -14.71 13.64
N THR A 226 -33.80 -13.76 12.81
CA THR A 226 -34.41 -14.04 11.50
C THR A 226 -33.42 -14.68 10.51
N ASP A 227 -32.17 -14.23 10.45
CA ASP A 227 -31.18 -14.85 9.55
C ASP A 227 -30.82 -16.27 9.99
N LEU A 228 -30.76 -16.52 11.31
CA LEU A 228 -30.50 -17.85 11.84
C LEU A 228 -31.66 -18.80 11.51
N ALA A 229 -32.91 -18.37 11.68
CA ALA A 229 -34.09 -19.14 11.31
C ALA A 229 -34.10 -19.49 9.81
N ARG A 230 -33.78 -18.53 8.93
CA ARG A 230 -33.65 -18.80 7.48
C ARG A 230 -32.57 -19.83 7.16
N LEU A 231 -31.44 -19.81 7.88
CA LEU A 231 -30.37 -20.81 7.69
C LEU A 231 -30.80 -22.21 8.15
N MET A 232 -31.71 -22.31 9.12
CA MET A 232 -32.34 -23.57 9.50
C MET A 232 -33.35 -24.05 8.45
N GLU A 233 -34.19 -23.14 7.94
CA GLU A 233 -35.14 -23.43 6.85
C GLU A 233 -34.44 -23.88 5.56
N ASP A 234 -33.30 -23.26 5.23
CA ASP A 234 -32.45 -23.62 4.09
C ASP A 234 -31.75 -24.98 4.28
N GLY A 235 -31.86 -25.63 5.45
CA GLY A 235 -31.23 -26.90 5.78
C GLY A 235 -29.71 -26.83 6.00
N VAL A 236 -29.16 -25.62 6.20
CA VAL A 236 -27.74 -25.43 6.55
C VAL A 236 -27.51 -25.76 8.01
N TYR A 237 -28.47 -25.42 8.88
CA TYR A 237 -28.43 -25.74 10.30
C TYR A 237 -29.60 -26.64 10.67
N ARG A 238 -29.38 -27.52 11.65
CA ARG A 238 -30.44 -28.32 12.26
C ARG A 238 -31.46 -27.40 12.93
N GLU A 239 -32.74 -27.70 12.75
CA GLU A 239 -33.84 -27.03 13.46
C GLU A 239 -33.72 -27.26 14.97
N ILE A 240 -33.68 -26.16 15.73
CA ILE A 240 -33.67 -26.12 17.19
C ILE A 240 -34.57 -24.97 17.68
N ASP A 241 -34.99 -25.02 18.94
CA ASP A 241 -35.84 -23.98 19.53
C ASP A 241 -35.02 -22.75 19.94
N ILE A 242 -35.13 -21.68 19.15
CA ILE A 242 -34.39 -20.42 19.34
C ILE A 242 -35.01 -19.55 20.45
N ASP A 243 -36.30 -19.73 20.76
CA ASP A 243 -37.06 -18.84 21.66
C ASP A 243 -36.69 -19.01 23.14
N THR A 244 -36.06 -20.13 23.50
CA THR A 244 -35.62 -20.44 24.87
C THR A 244 -34.29 -19.81 25.28
N ILE A 245 -33.65 -19.05 24.39
CA ILE A 245 -32.27 -18.58 24.59
C ILE A 245 -32.26 -17.23 25.33
N ALA A 246 -31.66 -17.21 26.52
CA ALA A 246 -31.46 -16.02 27.33
C ALA A 246 -30.75 -14.88 26.56
N ASP A 247 -31.04 -13.63 26.91
CA ASP A 247 -30.37 -12.45 26.35
C ASP A 247 -28.84 -12.64 26.41
N SER A 248 -28.14 -12.53 25.27
CA SER A 248 -26.70 -12.75 25.23
C SER A 248 -26.00 -11.76 26.16
N GLU A 249 -25.13 -12.23 27.06
CA GLU A 249 -24.30 -11.32 27.83
C GLU A 249 -23.34 -10.56 26.90
N LYS A 250 -23.37 -9.23 26.95
CA LYS A 250 -22.46 -8.39 26.17
C LYS A 250 -21.02 -8.73 26.54
N THR A 251 -20.20 -8.98 25.52
CA THR A 251 -18.76 -9.15 25.71
C THR A 251 -18.14 -7.86 26.28
N ASP A 252 -17.12 -7.97 27.13
CA ASP A 252 -16.46 -6.83 27.79
C ASP A 252 -15.96 -5.70 26.86
N LEU A 253 -15.70 -6.02 25.59
CA LEU A 253 -15.27 -5.07 24.56
C LEU A 253 -16.43 -4.36 23.84
N GLN A 254 -17.61 -4.99 23.78
CA GLN A 254 -18.76 -4.49 23.04
C GLN A 254 -19.18 -3.08 23.48
N PRO A 255 -19.18 -2.71 24.78
CA PRO A 255 -19.52 -1.34 25.20
C PRO A 255 -18.58 -0.27 24.63
N GLU A 256 -17.30 -0.56 24.47
CA GLU A 256 -16.34 0.41 23.90
C GLU A 256 -16.53 0.54 22.38
N LEU A 257 -16.77 -0.58 21.70
CA LEU A 257 -17.09 -0.59 20.26
C LEU A 257 -18.39 0.16 19.97
N ASP A 258 -19.42 -0.09 20.78
CA ASP A 258 -20.71 0.61 20.75
C ASP A 258 -20.51 2.13 20.99
N SER A 259 -19.63 2.50 21.92
CA SER A 259 -19.31 3.89 22.22
C SER A 259 -18.57 4.59 21.08
N VAL A 260 -17.57 3.93 20.47
CA VAL A 260 -16.82 4.45 19.32
C VAL A 260 -17.71 4.58 18.08
N SER A 261 -18.60 3.61 17.84
CA SER A 261 -19.53 3.61 16.71
C SER A 261 -20.78 4.45 16.95
N GLY A 262 -21.05 4.85 18.19
CA GLY A 262 -22.25 5.57 18.59
C GLY A 262 -23.53 4.73 18.56
N THR A 263 -23.42 3.41 18.47
CA THR A 263 -24.59 2.51 18.42
C THR A 263 -25.12 2.22 19.82
N LYS A 264 -26.41 2.42 20.03
CA LYS A 264 -27.13 1.84 21.18
C LYS A 264 -28.05 0.76 20.62
N PRO A 265 -28.00 -0.49 21.14
CA PRO A 265 -28.96 -1.49 20.73
C PRO A 265 -30.36 -1.01 21.12
N VAL A 266 -31.23 -0.88 20.13
CA VAL A 266 -32.67 -0.69 20.32
C VAL A 266 -33.30 -1.96 19.80
N SER A 267 -33.67 -2.88 20.69
CA SER A 267 -34.46 -4.05 20.28
C SER A 267 -35.94 -3.66 20.26
N THR A 268 -36.55 -3.82 19.09
CA THR A 268 -37.98 -3.72 18.87
C THR A 268 -38.51 -5.13 18.70
N ARG A 269 -39.68 -5.40 19.30
CA ARG A 269 -40.36 -6.71 19.25
C ARG A 269 -40.67 -7.22 17.83
N LEU A 270 -40.62 -6.34 16.83
CA LEU A 270 -40.87 -6.66 15.43
C LEU A 270 -39.66 -7.27 14.71
N ASP A 271 -38.43 -7.00 15.17
CA ASP A 271 -37.26 -7.20 14.32
C ASP A 271 -36.34 -8.33 14.78
N ASP A 272 -36.56 -8.90 15.99
CA ASP A 272 -35.68 -9.88 16.64
C ASP A 272 -34.19 -9.63 16.32
N THR A 273 -33.82 -8.34 16.45
CA THR A 273 -32.54 -7.78 16.04
C THR A 273 -31.45 -8.05 17.05
N GLU A 274 -31.77 -8.73 18.14
CA GLU A 274 -30.78 -9.13 19.11
C GLU A 274 -29.85 -10.15 18.45
N PRO A 275 -28.54 -9.83 18.40
CA PRO A 275 -27.60 -10.72 17.76
C PRO A 275 -27.51 -12.02 18.57
N ARG A 276 -27.62 -13.15 17.87
CA ARG A 276 -27.35 -14.48 18.41
C ARG A 276 -25.91 -14.84 18.06
N ASP A 277 -25.11 -15.09 19.09
CA ASP A 277 -23.71 -15.49 18.95
C ASP A 277 -23.63 -16.99 18.65
N VAL A 278 -23.11 -17.33 17.48
CA VAL A 278 -22.84 -18.70 17.04
C VAL A 278 -21.33 -18.91 16.95
N ILE A 279 -20.84 -20.01 17.50
CA ILE A 279 -19.43 -20.41 17.43
C ILE A 279 -19.27 -21.41 16.29
N GLU A 280 -18.45 -21.06 15.31
CA GLU A 280 -17.96 -21.98 14.28
C GLU A 280 -16.53 -22.39 14.65
N GLN A 281 -16.34 -23.64 15.06
CA GLN A 281 -15.06 -24.18 15.49
C GLN A 281 -14.56 -25.26 14.54
N SER A 282 -13.38 -25.06 13.96
CA SER A 282 -12.66 -26.11 13.23
C SER A 282 -11.78 -26.86 14.23
N VAL A 283 -12.07 -28.15 14.45
CA VAL A 283 -11.45 -28.98 15.49
C VAL A 283 -11.28 -30.42 15.00
N TYR A 284 -10.25 -31.11 15.49
CA TYR A 284 -10.04 -32.53 15.22
C TYR A 284 -10.88 -33.37 16.20
N LEU A 285 -11.82 -34.15 15.67
CA LEU A 285 -12.72 -34.99 16.48
C LEU A 285 -12.63 -36.46 16.06
N ASP A 286 -13.01 -37.33 16.99
CA ASP A 286 -13.20 -38.76 16.77
C ASP A 286 -14.72 -39.05 16.78
N ILE A 287 -15.31 -39.18 15.59
CA ILE A 287 -16.73 -39.51 15.40
C ILE A 287 -16.85 -40.98 14.99
N ASP A 288 -17.77 -41.72 15.62
CA ASP A 288 -17.99 -43.13 15.32
C ASP A 288 -18.50 -43.32 13.89
N GLY A 289 -17.84 -44.18 13.11
CA GLY A 289 -18.16 -44.42 11.70
C GLY A 289 -17.40 -43.54 10.71
N GLU A 290 -16.63 -42.56 11.20
CA GLU A 290 -15.81 -41.67 10.38
C GLU A 290 -14.29 -41.90 10.62
N PRO A 291 -13.40 -41.33 9.79
CA PRO A 291 -11.96 -41.40 10.02
C PRO A 291 -11.57 -40.77 11.37
N LYS A 292 -10.67 -41.46 12.09
CA LYS A 292 -10.15 -40.98 13.38
C LYS A 292 -9.25 -39.76 13.19
N ARG A 293 -9.34 -38.81 14.11
CA ARG A 293 -8.58 -37.54 14.14
C ARG A 293 -8.73 -36.73 12.84
N ALA A 294 -9.91 -36.78 12.23
CA ALA A 294 -10.22 -35.95 11.07
C ALA A 294 -10.64 -34.54 11.51
N PRO A 295 -10.40 -33.50 10.68
CA PRO A 295 -10.85 -32.15 10.97
C PRO A 295 -12.36 -32.01 10.68
N TYR A 296 -13.12 -31.47 11.63
CA TYR A 296 -14.53 -31.15 11.46
C TYR A 296 -14.79 -29.68 11.73
N LEU A 297 -15.74 -29.12 11.00
CA LEU A 297 -16.28 -27.80 11.22
C LEU A 297 -17.57 -27.95 12.02
N VAL A 298 -17.52 -27.63 13.30
CA VAL A 298 -18.66 -27.70 14.21
C VAL A 298 -19.21 -26.31 14.42
N THR A 299 -20.51 -26.14 14.22
CA THR A 299 -21.23 -24.90 14.50
C THR A 299 -22.14 -25.14 15.69
N ALA A 300 -21.96 -24.36 16.76
CA ALA A 300 -22.75 -24.47 17.99
C ALA A 300 -23.19 -23.09 18.50
N LEU A 301 -24.31 -23.03 19.19
CA LEU A 301 -24.75 -21.82 19.89
C LEU A 301 -23.84 -21.55 21.10
N LYS A 302 -23.44 -20.29 21.27
CA LYS A 302 -22.57 -19.88 22.39
C LYS A 302 -23.26 -20.02 23.75
N ASP A 303 -24.54 -19.68 23.83
CA ASP A 303 -25.25 -19.59 25.11
C ASP A 303 -25.72 -20.96 25.62
N SER A 304 -26.19 -21.83 24.72
CA SER A 304 -26.73 -23.15 25.08
C SER A 304 -25.76 -24.31 24.84
N GLY A 305 -24.75 -24.14 23.98
CA GLY A 305 -23.88 -25.22 23.53
C GLY A 305 -24.56 -26.20 22.56
N GLU A 306 -25.77 -25.90 22.11
CA GLU A 306 -26.49 -26.75 21.16
C GLU A 306 -25.80 -26.73 19.80
N VAL A 307 -25.54 -27.92 19.26
CA VAL A 307 -24.86 -28.10 17.98
C VAL A 307 -25.85 -27.93 16.82
N LEU A 308 -25.60 -26.94 15.98
CA LEU A 308 -26.37 -26.60 14.79
C LEU A 308 -25.96 -27.44 13.57
N ALA A 309 -24.65 -27.59 13.37
CA ALA A 309 -24.13 -28.34 12.23
C ALA A 309 -22.74 -28.94 12.50
N ILE A 310 -22.47 -30.06 11.85
CA ILE A 310 -21.15 -30.70 11.82
C ILE A 310 -20.85 -31.05 10.37
N TYR A 311 -19.82 -30.41 9.80
CA TYR A 311 -19.37 -30.66 8.43
C TYR A 311 -17.96 -31.24 8.41
N ARG A 312 -17.68 -32.10 7.42
CA ARG A 312 -16.35 -32.64 7.15
C ARG A 312 -15.43 -31.54 6.61
N ASP A 313 -14.31 -31.29 7.29
CA ASP A 313 -13.43 -30.16 7.00
C ASP A 313 -12.18 -30.51 6.18
N TRP A 314 -12.31 -31.46 5.25
CA TRP A 314 -11.26 -31.88 4.31
C TRP A 314 -11.82 -32.01 2.89
N ARG A 315 -10.99 -32.34 1.89
CA ARG A 315 -11.46 -32.64 0.53
C ARG A 315 -11.68 -34.14 0.39
N GLU A 316 -12.71 -34.55 -0.34
CA GLU A 316 -13.04 -35.98 -0.52
C GLU A 316 -11.87 -36.77 -1.13
N ASP A 317 -11.14 -36.15 -2.06
CA ASP A 317 -9.96 -36.74 -2.71
C ASP A 317 -8.67 -36.65 -1.87
N ASP A 318 -8.70 -36.04 -0.69
CA ASP A 318 -7.51 -35.84 0.16
C ASP A 318 -7.28 -37.03 1.11
N ALA A 319 -6.26 -37.83 0.81
CA ALA A 319 -5.85 -38.96 1.62
C ALA A 319 -5.19 -38.57 2.96
N GLU A 320 -4.64 -37.36 3.08
CA GLU A 320 -3.97 -36.88 4.30
C GLU A 320 -4.93 -36.23 5.31
N LEU A 321 -6.22 -36.07 4.94
CA LEU A 321 -7.26 -35.43 5.76
C LEU A 321 -6.84 -34.03 6.22
N THR A 322 -6.28 -33.25 5.30
CA THR A 322 -5.79 -31.90 5.60
C THR A 322 -6.97 -30.95 5.81
N ARG A 323 -6.92 -30.17 6.89
CA ARG A 323 -7.93 -29.15 7.19
C ARG A 323 -8.01 -28.11 6.07
N ARG A 324 -9.23 -27.76 5.64
CA ARG A 324 -9.44 -26.68 4.66
C ARG A 324 -9.10 -25.31 5.25
N GLN A 325 -8.21 -24.59 4.57
CA GLN A 325 -7.87 -23.21 4.90
C GLN A 325 -9.00 -22.25 4.50
N ARG A 326 -9.59 -21.55 5.48
CA ARG A 326 -10.62 -20.51 5.27
C ARG A 326 -10.19 -19.12 5.73
N PHE A 327 -9.21 -19.06 6.62
CA PHE A 327 -8.77 -17.82 7.25
C PHE A 327 -7.38 -17.44 6.75
N VAL A 328 -7.18 -16.14 6.57
CA VAL A 328 -5.88 -15.53 6.31
C VAL A 328 -5.57 -14.57 7.44
N ASP A 329 -4.41 -14.73 8.03
CA ASP A 329 -3.88 -13.85 9.05
C ASP A 329 -3.17 -12.64 8.41
N TYR A 330 -3.46 -11.45 8.93
CA TYR A 330 -2.74 -10.22 8.65
C TYR A 330 -2.08 -9.75 9.94
N ASN A 331 -0.76 -9.70 9.93
CA ASN A 331 0.04 -9.35 11.11
C ASN A 331 0.79 -8.02 10.92
N PHE A 332 0.63 -7.09 11.86
CA PHE A 332 1.29 -5.78 11.83
C PHE A 332 2.78 -5.92 12.19
N LEU A 333 3.05 -6.29 13.44
CA LEU A 333 4.36 -6.76 13.91
C LEU A 333 4.23 -8.19 14.46
N PRO A 334 5.27 -9.02 14.35
CA PRO A 334 5.25 -10.36 14.92
C PRO A 334 5.07 -10.30 16.44
N GLY A 335 4.31 -11.26 16.98
CA GLY A 335 4.26 -11.52 18.42
C GLY A 335 5.62 -12.02 18.93
N LEU A 336 5.86 -11.89 20.24
CA LEU A 336 7.08 -12.42 20.87
C LEU A 336 7.00 -13.94 21.01
N ASP A 337 5.95 -14.44 21.66
CA ASP A 337 5.73 -15.87 21.97
C ASP A 337 4.27 -16.32 21.74
N GLY A 338 3.43 -15.48 21.14
CA GLY A 338 2.00 -15.72 20.99
C GLY A 338 1.50 -15.51 19.56
N PHE A 339 0.35 -16.14 19.26
CA PHE A 339 -0.29 -16.08 17.93
C PHE A 339 -0.65 -14.66 17.47
N TYR A 340 -1.12 -13.81 18.38
CA TYR A 340 -1.55 -12.44 18.05
C TYR A 340 -0.35 -11.49 17.91
N GLY A 341 -0.29 -10.81 16.75
CA GLY A 341 0.71 -9.79 16.46
C GLY A 341 0.62 -8.55 17.37
N LEU A 342 1.69 -7.75 17.35
CA LEU A 342 1.77 -6.49 18.09
C LEU A 342 1.36 -5.31 17.19
N GLY A 343 0.41 -4.51 17.65
CA GLY A 343 -0.01 -3.26 17.01
C GLY A 343 0.77 -2.02 17.49
N VAL A 344 0.48 -0.87 16.89
CA VAL A 344 0.97 0.46 17.31
C VAL A 344 0.64 0.74 18.77
N LEU A 345 -0.51 0.28 19.26
CA LEU A 345 -0.88 0.40 20.66
C LEU A 345 0.15 -0.21 21.61
N HIS A 346 0.76 -1.34 21.23
CA HIS A 346 1.74 -2.03 22.06
C HIS A 346 3.02 -1.21 22.22
N VAL A 347 3.36 -0.42 21.21
CA VAL A 347 4.60 0.38 21.17
C VAL A 347 4.36 1.79 21.71
N LEU A 348 3.22 2.41 21.37
CA LEU A 348 2.93 3.82 21.61
C LEU A 348 1.89 4.08 22.69
N GLY A 349 1.12 3.06 23.12
CA GLY A 349 -0.03 3.26 24.01
C GLY A 349 0.30 3.99 25.31
N ARG A 350 1.40 3.64 25.98
CA ARG A 350 1.83 4.32 27.22
C ARG A 350 2.30 5.76 26.97
N LEU A 351 2.92 6.03 25.82
CA LEU A 351 3.30 7.38 25.42
C LEU A 351 2.05 8.22 25.14
N ALA A 352 1.07 7.67 24.42
CA ALA A 352 -0.21 8.32 24.13
C ALA A 352 -1.01 8.61 25.39
N GLU A 353 -1.00 7.70 26.37
CA GLU A 353 -1.63 7.94 27.68
C GLU A 353 -0.93 9.09 28.43
N SER A 354 0.41 9.11 28.44
CA SER A 354 1.19 10.17 29.08
C SER A 354 0.98 11.53 28.40
N GLN A 355 0.95 11.57 27.06
CA GLN A 355 0.67 12.79 26.31
C GLN A 355 -0.74 13.31 26.57
N SER A 356 -1.74 12.42 26.57
CA SER A 356 -3.12 12.78 26.88
C SER A 356 -3.25 13.33 28.30
N GLY A 357 -2.56 12.72 29.27
CA GLY A 357 -2.49 13.25 30.64
C GLY A 357 -1.84 14.64 30.71
N ASN A 358 -0.73 14.84 29.99
CA ASN A 358 -0.05 16.14 29.94
C ASN A 358 -0.91 17.21 29.26
N LEU A 359 -1.58 16.88 28.15
CA LEU A 359 -2.52 17.75 27.47
C LEU A 359 -3.66 18.18 28.40
N ARG A 360 -4.28 17.23 29.11
CA ARG A 360 -5.34 17.54 30.09
C ARG A 360 -4.83 18.49 31.17
N ALA A 361 -3.66 18.21 31.74
CA ALA A 361 -3.07 19.08 32.77
C ALA A 361 -2.82 20.51 32.27
N LEU A 362 -2.36 20.67 31.03
CA LEU A 362 -2.15 21.99 30.41
C LEU A 362 -3.48 22.72 30.16
N LEU A 363 -4.50 22.02 29.64
CA LEU A 363 -5.83 22.58 29.39
C LEU A 363 -6.52 22.96 30.70
N ASP A 364 -6.41 22.12 31.73
CA ASP A 364 -6.96 22.35 33.05
C ASP A 364 -6.29 23.53 33.74
N ALA A 365 -4.95 23.62 33.68
CA ALA A 365 -4.21 24.78 34.18
C ALA A 365 -4.64 26.08 33.47
N ALA A 366 -4.80 26.03 32.14
CA ALA A 366 -5.28 27.17 31.36
C ALA A 366 -6.71 27.57 31.77
N HIS A 367 -7.59 26.59 31.95
CA HIS A 367 -8.97 26.84 32.36
C HIS A 367 -9.03 27.48 33.75
N LEU A 368 -8.33 26.90 34.73
CA LEU A 368 -8.30 27.39 36.11
C LEU A 368 -7.61 28.77 36.25
N ALA A 369 -6.56 29.05 35.47
CA ALA A 369 -5.93 30.37 35.44
C ALA A 369 -6.88 31.47 34.92
N ASN A 370 -7.77 31.11 33.98
CA ASN A 370 -8.77 32.03 33.41
C ASN A 370 -10.02 32.15 34.29
N VAL A 371 -10.47 31.06 34.91
CA VAL A 371 -11.62 31.01 35.81
C VAL A 371 -11.15 31.26 37.25
N LYS A 372 -10.99 32.54 37.59
CA LYS A 372 -10.56 32.94 38.94
C LYS A 372 -11.66 32.67 39.97
N GLY A 373 -11.45 31.66 40.81
CA GLY A 373 -12.25 31.36 41.99
C GLY A 373 -11.54 31.77 43.28
N GLY A 374 -12.29 31.92 44.37
CA GLY A 374 -11.72 32.36 45.64
C GLY A 374 -12.65 32.23 46.83
N PHE A 375 -12.10 32.48 48.02
CA PHE A 375 -12.84 32.56 49.26
C PHE A 375 -13.35 33.99 49.46
N ARG A 376 -14.60 34.10 49.91
CA ARG A 376 -15.23 35.37 50.32
C ARG A 376 -15.35 35.41 51.84
N SER A 377 -15.01 36.54 52.45
CA SER A 377 -15.29 36.75 53.88
C SER A 377 -16.80 36.77 54.16
N ALA A 378 -17.21 36.28 55.33
CA ALA A 378 -18.61 36.29 55.77
C ALA A 378 -19.17 37.72 55.98
N ASP A 379 -18.29 38.70 56.15
CA ASP A 379 -18.66 40.09 56.44
C ASP A 379 -19.18 40.86 55.21
N VAL A 380 -19.10 40.29 54.00
CA VAL A 380 -19.58 40.93 52.76
C VAL A 380 -21.11 40.80 52.65
N ARG A 381 -21.83 41.92 52.83
CA ARG A 381 -23.28 42.01 52.59
C ARG A 381 -23.55 42.38 51.12
N LEU A 382 -23.76 41.37 50.28
CA LEU A 382 -24.19 41.58 48.90
C LEU A 382 -25.73 41.79 48.82
N PRO A 383 -26.24 42.61 47.89
CA PRO A 383 -27.68 42.79 47.69
C PRO A 383 -28.37 41.44 47.39
N ARG A 384 -29.47 41.12 48.09
CA ARG A 384 -30.25 39.87 47.90
C ARG A 384 -30.74 39.64 46.46
N THR A 385 -30.82 40.69 45.65
CA THR A 385 -31.24 40.64 44.24
C THR A 385 -30.19 40.06 43.29
N ALA A 386 -28.92 39.98 43.70
CA ALA A 386 -27.81 39.47 42.89
C ALA A 386 -27.35 38.06 43.30
N ILE A 387 -28.04 37.44 44.26
CA ILE A 387 -27.69 36.15 44.85
C ILE A 387 -28.74 35.11 44.44
N ASP A 388 -28.31 34.06 43.75
CA ASP A 388 -29.14 32.86 43.50
C ASP A 388 -29.57 32.20 44.83
N LYS A 389 -30.64 31.40 44.85
CA LYS A 389 -31.01 30.52 45.97
C LYS A 389 -29.85 29.67 46.51
N SER A 390 -28.79 29.47 45.72
CA SER A 390 -27.52 28.81 46.09
C SER A 390 -26.52 29.69 46.87
N GLY A 391 -26.72 31.00 46.98
CA GLY A 391 -25.80 31.90 47.68
C GLY A 391 -24.65 32.48 46.83
N ALA A 392 -24.65 32.27 45.51
CA ALA A 392 -23.63 32.75 44.58
C ALA A 392 -23.99 34.10 43.92
N LEU A 393 -23.01 35.02 43.80
CA LEU A 393 -23.13 36.30 43.10
C LEU A 393 -22.89 36.11 41.60
N ARG A 394 -23.89 36.36 40.75
CA ARG A 394 -23.73 36.29 39.29
C ARG A 394 -23.61 37.69 38.70
N VAL A 395 -22.39 38.08 38.32
CA VAL A 395 -22.14 39.35 37.63
C VAL A 395 -22.29 39.14 36.12
N VAL A 396 -23.16 39.91 35.47
CA VAL A 396 -23.35 39.90 34.01
C VAL A 396 -22.49 40.99 33.38
N PRO A 397 -21.77 40.74 32.28
CA PRO A 397 -21.00 41.79 31.60
C PRO A 397 -21.86 43.02 31.25
N GLY A 398 -21.43 44.20 31.69
CA GLY A 398 -22.12 45.47 31.46
C GLY A 398 -23.09 45.92 32.58
N ASP A 399 -23.30 45.08 33.60
CA ASP A 399 -24.12 45.40 34.75
C ASP A 399 -23.26 45.83 35.96
N TRP A 400 -23.67 46.90 36.65
CA TRP A 400 -22.97 47.44 37.81
C TRP A 400 -23.71 47.07 39.09
N GLN A 401 -23.08 46.23 39.91
CA GLN A 401 -23.68 45.78 41.17
C GLN A 401 -23.32 46.75 42.31
N PRO A 402 -24.30 47.29 43.05
CA PRO A 402 -24.02 48.18 44.18
C PRO A 402 -23.44 47.38 45.35
N VAL A 403 -22.35 47.87 45.96
CA VAL A 403 -21.66 47.25 47.10
C VAL A 403 -21.34 48.28 48.17
N ASP A 404 -21.66 47.97 49.43
CA ASP A 404 -21.42 48.81 50.61
C ASP A 404 -20.02 48.56 51.21
N ALA A 405 -18.97 48.65 50.38
CA ALA A 405 -17.58 48.47 50.81
C ALA A 405 -16.65 49.40 50.04
N THR A 406 -15.56 49.84 50.68
CA THR A 406 -14.51 50.61 50.00
C THR A 406 -13.72 49.73 49.04
N SER A 407 -13.06 50.32 48.04
CA SER A 407 -12.26 49.57 47.06
C SER A 407 -11.13 48.77 47.71
N GLU A 408 -10.54 49.27 48.80
CA GLU A 408 -9.49 48.58 49.56
C GLU A 408 -10.04 47.40 50.37
N GLU A 409 -11.24 47.53 50.94
CA GLU A 409 -11.93 46.43 51.63
C GLU A 409 -12.32 45.34 50.63
N LEU A 410 -12.91 45.69 49.48
CA LEU A 410 -13.27 44.72 48.44
C LEU A 410 -12.07 43.88 47.99
N GLN A 411 -10.88 44.47 47.84
CA GLN A 411 -9.67 43.72 47.49
C GLN A 411 -9.18 42.77 48.59
N LYS A 412 -9.35 43.12 49.87
CA LYS A 412 -8.96 42.28 51.02
C LYS A 412 -9.99 41.18 51.32
N LEU A 413 -11.24 41.38 50.92
CA LEU A 413 -12.37 40.49 51.26
C LEU A 413 -12.52 39.29 50.31
N PHE A 414 -11.87 39.33 49.14
CA PHE A 414 -11.80 38.22 48.19
C PHE A 414 -10.38 37.67 48.11
N VAL A 415 -10.17 36.45 48.62
CA VAL A 415 -8.90 35.74 48.48
C VAL A 415 -9.02 34.80 47.29
N THR A 416 -8.35 35.13 46.18
CA THR A 416 -8.30 34.26 45.01
C THR A 416 -7.36 33.08 45.25
N ILE A 417 -7.72 31.90 44.77
CA ILE A 417 -6.81 30.76 44.74
C ILE A 417 -5.83 31.01 43.59
N PRO A 418 -4.51 31.08 43.84
CA PRO A 418 -3.55 31.30 42.78
C PRO A 418 -3.36 30.01 41.98
N TYR A 419 -4.05 29.90 40.85
CA TYR A 419 -3.77 28.87 39.85
C TYR A 419 -2.58 29.32 39.00
N GLY A 420 -1.60 28.43 38.80
CA GLY A 420 -0.48 28.68 37.90
C GLY A 420 -0.94 28.68 36.45
N GLU A 421 -0.30 29.51 35.62
CA GLU A 421 -0.44 29.44 34.16
C GLU A 421 0.05 28.08 33.63
N PRO A 422 -0.36 27.66 32.42
CA PRO A 422 0.13 26.45 31.79
C PRO A 422 1.66 26.40 31.79
N SER A 423 2.23 25.32 32.34
CA SER A 423 3.68 25.21 32.48
C SER A 423 4.35 25.07 31.11
N GLN A 424 5.27 25.98 30.80
CA GLN A 424 6.10 25.89 29.60
C GLN A 424 6.94 24.61 29.58
N THR A 425 7.37 24.11 30.75
CA THR A 425 8.11 22.83 30.85
C THR A 425 7.24 21.65 30.45
N LEU A 426 5.97 21.63 30.87
CA LEU A 426 5.01 20.59 30.47
C LEU A 426 4.69 20.67 28.98
N PHE A 427 4.57 21.88 28.43
CA PHE A 427 4.40 22.07 26.99
C PHE A 427 5.60 21.57 26.18
N ASN A 428 6.83 21.90 26.60
CA ASN A 428 8.05 21.38 25.96
C ASN A 428 8.15 19.85 26.06
N LEU A 429 7.73 19.26 27.19
CA LEU A 429 7.66 17.80 27.34
C LEU A 429 6.61 17.19 26.41
N LEU A 430 5.45 17.83 26.24
CA LEU A 430 4.42 17.39 25.29
C LEU A 430 4.96 17.39 23.86
N GLN A 431 5.67 18.46 23.46
CA GLN A 431 6.32 18.55 22.15
C GLN A 431 7.35 17.45 21.95
N TRP A 432 8.22 17.20 22.93
CA TRP A 432 9.20 16.13 22.85
C TRP A 432 8.55 14.75 22.75
N LEU A 433 7.49 14.49 23.53
CA LEU A 433 6.74 13.23 23.44
C LEU A 433 6.11 13.07 22.06
N ASP A 434 5.54 14.15 21.47
CA ASP A 434 4.97 14.13 20.12
C ASP A 434 6.03 13.82 19.06
N GLU A 435 7.21 14.42 19.16
CA GLU A 435 8.34 14.14 18.28
C GLU A 435 8.76 12.65 18.34
N VAL A 436 8.90 12.11 19.56
CA VAL A 436 9.21 10.69 19.76
C VAL A 436 8.12 9.79 19.16
N MET A 437 6.85 10.14 19.37
CA MET A 437 5.71 9.39 18.83
C MET A 437 5.71 9.37 17.31
N ARG A 438 5.84 10.53 16.66
CA ARG A 438 5.91 10.67 15.20
C ARG A 438 7.06 9.87 14.60
N ARG A 439 8.23 9.89 15.24
CA ARG A 439 9.40 9.14 14.80
C ARG A 439 9.16 7.63 14.83
N ILE A 440 8.53 7.10 15.87
CA ILE A 440 8.25 5.67 16.00
C ILE A 440 7.10 5.24 15.08
N ALA A 441 6.10 6.10 14.87
CA ALA A 441 5.00 5.86 13.95
C ALA A 441 5.40 5.86 12.46
N GLY A 442 6.66 6.16 12.13
CA GLY A 442 7.13 6.20 10.74
C GLY A 442 6.55 7.37 9.94
N THR A 443 6.09 8.43 10.62
CA THR A 443 5.59 9.64 9.97
C THR A 443 6.77 10.53 9.56
N THR A 444 7.63 10.06 8.66
CA THR A 444 8.77 10.81 8.11
C THR A 444 8.36 11.75 6.97
N SER A 445 7.33 12.58 7.18
CA SER A 445 7.00 13.67 6.25
C SER A 445 8.10 14.73 6.20
N GLU A 446 8.99 14.76 7.20
CA GLU A 446 10.03 15.78 7.37
C GLU A 446 11.20 15.66 6.36
N LEU A 447 11.38 14.49 5.72
CA LEU A 447 12.54 14.25 4.85
C LEU A 447 12.45 14.92 3.47
N VAL A 448 11.25 15.27 3.01
CA VAL A 448 11.03 15.73 1.62
C VAL A 448 10.85 17.25 1.54
N GLY A 449 10.37 17.89 2.62
CA GLY A 449 9.98 19.31 2.62
C GLY A 449 11.12 20.32 2.76
N GLU A 450 12.22 19.96 3.45
CA GLU A 450 13.33 20.87 3.77
C GLU A 450 14.69 20.41 3.23
N SER A 451 14.71 19.63 2.16
CA SER A 451 15.97 19.28 1.51
C SER A 451 16.56 20.54 0.88
N THR A 452 17.55 21.13 1.55
CA THR A 452 18.40 22.20 1.01
C THR A 452 18.78 21.85 -0.43
N LYS A 453 18.60 22.76 -1.39
CA LYS A 453 18.77 22.55 -2.85
C LYS A 453 20.10 21.90 -3.32
N ASN A 454 21.02 21.61 -2.40
CA ASN A 454 22.37 21.12 -2.66
C ASN A 454 22.66 19.73 -2.04
N VAL A 455 21.69 19.01 -1.48
CA VAL A 455 21.95 17.64 -0.98
C VAL A 455 22.04 16.69 -2.17
N PRO A 456 23.14 15.91 -2.32
CA PRO A 456 23.25 14.91 -3.39
C PRO A 456 22.09 13.91 -3.35
N VAL A 457 21.60 13.53 -4.53
CA VAL A 457 20.47 12.62 -4.69
C VAL A 457 20.67 11.31 -3.92
N GLY A 458 21.88 10.75 -3.92
CA GLY A 458 22.19 9.53 -3.16
C GLY A 458 21.96 9.68 -1.65
N THR A 459 22.32 10.83 -1.07
CA THR A 459 22.08 11.12 0.35
C THR A 459 20.60 11.32 0.65
N THR A 460 19.87 11.98 -0.25
CA THR A 460 18.41 12.15 -0.15
C THR A 460 17.70 10.79 -0.24
N LEU A 461 18.08 9.95 -1.19
CA LEU A 461 17.54 8.60 -1.35
C LEU A 461 17.83 7.73 -0.13
N ALA A 462 19.07 7.75 0.37
CA ALA A 462 19.46 7.00 1.57
C ALA A 462 18.67 7.43 2.81
N ARG A 463 18.41 8.73 2.98
CA ARG A 463 17.56 9.22 4.07
C ARG A 463 16.12 8.74 3.94
N ILE A 464 15.55 8.82 2.74
CA ILE A 464 14.19 8.33 2.46
C ILE A 464 14.10 6.82 2.74
N GLU A 465 15.08 6.04 2.28
CA GLU A 465 15.13 4.58 2.49
C GLU A 465 15.24 4.23 3.99
N GLN A 466 16.11 4.92 4.74
CA GLN A 466 16.20 4.73 6.19
C GLN A 466 14.90 5.08 6.92
N GLY A 467 14.20 6.15 6.49
CA GLY A 467 12.93 6.57 7.08
C GLY A 467 11.77 5.60 6.82
N LEU A 468 11.77 4.94 5.65
CA LEU A 468 10.69 4.05 5.23
C LEU A 468 10.90 2.59 5.64
N ARG A 469 12.10 2.16 6.01
CA ARG A 469 12.45 0.74 6.25
C ARG A 469 11.49 -0.01 7.19
N VAL A 470 11.03 0.64 8.27
CA VAL A 470 10.07 0.03 9.22
C VAL A 470 8.71 -0.17 8.55
N GLN A 471 8.23 0.83 7.83
CA GLN A 471 6.95 0.77 7.12
C GLN A 471 7.00 -0.28 5.99
N THR A 472 8.10 -0.32 5.23
CA THR A 472 8.32 -1.30 4.18
C THR A 472 8.21 -2.73 4.71
N GLN A 473 8.76 -3.01 5.90
CA GLN A 473 8.64 -4.36 6.48
C GLN A 473 7.21 -4.74 6.86
N ILE A 474 6.41 -3.78 7.33
CA ILE A 474 4.99 -4.02 7.64
C ILE A 474 4.21 -4.26 6.33
N GLN A 475 4.51 -3.49 5.28
CA GLN A 475 3.92 -3.67 3.95
C GLN A 475 4.30 -5.04 3.34
N ILE A 476 5.55 -5.52 3.53
CA ILE A 476 5.96 -6.88 3.13
C ILE A 476 5.04 -7.93 3.75
N ARG A 477 4.74 -7.83 5.05
CA ARG A 477 3.86 -8.80 5.74
C ARG A 477 2.44 -8.74 5.19
N CYS A 478 1.91 -7.54 4.98
CA CYS A 478 0.58 -7.36 4.39
C CYS A 478 0.54 -7.93 2.96
N HIS A 479 1.59 -7.72 2.17
CA HIS A 479 1.74 -8.30 0.83
C HIS A 479 1.74 -9.84 0.87
N GLN A 480 2.51 -10.46 1.76
CA GLN A 480 2.52 -11.92 1.90
C GLN A 480 1.16 -12.48 2.33
N SER A 481 0.49 -11.80 3.25
CA SER A 481 -0.87 -12.15 3.70
C SER A 481 -1.86 -12.04 2.53
N MET A 482 -1.77 -10.96 1.75
CA MET A 482 -2.59 -10.75 0.56
C MET A 482 -2.31 -11.80 -0.53
N GLN A 483 -1.07 -12.26 -0.69
CA GLN A 483 -0.76 -13.36 -1.61
C GLN A 483 -1.49 -14.64 -1.21
N ARG A 484 -1.51 -14.98 0.09
CA ARG A 484 -2.30 -16.12 0.61
C ARG A 484 -3.80 -15.92 0.36
N GLU A 485 -4.32 -14.71 0.56
CA GLU A 485 -5.71 -14.37 0.27
C GLU A 485 -6.07 -14.58 -1.21
N LEU A 486 -5.27 -14.05 -2.13
CA LEU A 486 -5.48 -14.23 -3.57
C LEU A 486 -5.41 -15.70 -3.99
N ALA A 487 -4.47 -16.45 -3.42
CA ALA A 487 -4.34 -17.89 -3.68
C ALA A 487 -5.58 -18.66 -3.21
N LEU A 488 -6.13 -18.34 -2.03
CA LEU A 488 -7.37 -18.95 -1.54
C LEU A 488 -8.59 -18.56 -2.38
N ILE A 489 -8.71 -17.29 -2.78
CA ILE A 489 -9.80 -16.83 -3.66
C ILE A 489 -9.74 -17.53 -5.01
N SER A 490 -8.53 -17.65 -5.59
CA SER A 490 -8.30 -18.35 -6.86
C SER A 490 -8.73 -19.81 -6.79
N LYS A 491 -8.25 -20.54 -5.77
CA LYS A 491 -8.61 -21.95 -5.54
C LYS A 491 -10.11 -22.14 -5.35
N LEU A 492 -10.73 -21.31 -4.52
CA LEU A 492 -12.17 -21.44 -4.26
C LEU A 492 -13.02 -21.08 -5.48
N THR A 493 -12.58 -20.11 -6.29
CA THR A 493 -13.24 -19.77 -7.56
C THR A 493 -13.21 -20.93 -8.54
N ALA A 494 -12.09 -21.67 -8.61
CA ALA A 494 -11.97 -22.87 -9.44
C ALA A 494 -12.98 -23.95 -9.02
N GLU A 495 -13.16 -24.15 -7.71
CA GLU A 495 -14.10 -25.13 -7.14
C GLU A 495 -15.57 -24.74 -7.35
N THR A 496 -15.91 -23.46 -7.17
CA THR A 496 -17.31 -22.99 -7.22
C THR A 496 -17.78 -22.57 -8.61
N LEU A 497 -16.91 -22.73 -9.62
CA LEU A 497 -16.99 -22.18 -10.97
C LEU A 497 -16.98 -20.63 -11.02
N PRO A 498 -16.30 -20.03 -12.02
CA PRO A 498 -16.33 -18.58 -12.25
C PRO A 498 -17.73 -18.05 -12.64
N ASP A 499 -18.00 -16.76 -12.44
CA ASP A 499 -19.30 -16.15 -12.73
C ASP A 499 -19.70 -16.29 -14.22
N ALA A 500 -20.91 -16.79 -14.47
CA ALA A 500 -21.43 -17.07 -15.81
C ALA A 500 -21.47 -15.83 -16.71
N ARG A 501 -21.80 -14.67 -16.13
CA ARG A 501 -21.92 -13.42 -16.89
C ARG A 501 -20.56 -12.95 -17.37
N TYR A 502 -19.56 -12.97 -16.50
CA TYR A 502 -18.20 -12.59 -16.90
C TYR A 502 -17.65 -13.53 -17.99
N CYS A 503 -17.83 -14.84 -17.81
CA CYS A 503 -17.38 -15.83 -18.79
C CYS A 503 -18.01 -15.59 -20.16
N ARG A 504 -19.32 -15.30 -20.20
CA ARG A 504 -20.08 -15.09 -21.44
C ARG A 504 -19.83 -13.73 -22.07
N ASP A 505 -19.95 -12.65 -21.29
CA ASP A 505 -20.05 -11.29 -21.80
C ASP A 505 -18.67 -10.65 -22.02
N VAL A 506 -17.68 -11.01 -21.20
CA VAL A 506 -16.32 -10.47 -21.30
C VAL A 506 -15.39 -11.41 -22.06
N LEU A 507 -15.39 -12.70 -21.69
CA LEU A 507 -14.45 -13.68 -22.25
C LEU A 507 -14.99 -14.45 -23.46
N GLY A 508 -16.31 -14.50 -23.64
CA GLY A 508 -16.95 -15.28 -24.72
C GLY A 508 -16.78 -16.80 -24.59
N VAL A 509 -16.53 -17.33 -23.38
CA VAL A 509 -16.28 -18.75 -23.10
C VAL A 509 -17.30 -19.32 -22.11
N SER A 510 -17.42 -20.64 -22.06
CA SER A 510 -18.22 -21.33 -21.03
C SER A 510 -17.52 -21.27 -19.65
N GLN A 511 -18.31 -21.40 -18.58
CA GLN A 511 -17.77 -21.42 -17.21
C GLN A 511 -16.81 -22.58 -16.99
N GLU A 512 -17.10 -23.78 -17.53
CA GLU A 512 -16.24 -24.95 -17.34
C GLU A 512 -14.89 -24.76 -18.04
N GLN A 513 -14.90 -24.15 -19.24
CA GLN A 513 -13.66 -23.86 -19.97
C GLN A 513 -12.81 -22.83 -19.24
N PHE A 514 -13.42 -21.81 -18.63
CA PHE A 514 -12.66 -20.82 -17.87
C PHE A 514 -12.22 -21.34 -16.50
N ALA A 515 -12.98 -22.26 -15.88
CA ALA A 515 -12.55 -22.91 -14.65
C ALA A 515 -11.24 -23.70 -14.84
N LEU A 516 -11.03 -24.30 -16.02
CA LEU A 516 -9.76 -24.96 -16.38
C LEU A 516 -8.58 -24.00 -16.49
N ASP A 517 -8.82 -22.70 -16.66
CA ASP A 517 -7.73 -21.72 -16.62
C ASP A 517 -7.15 -21.57 -15.21
N PHE A 518 -7.88 -21.93 -14.14
CA PHE A 518 -7.40 -21.86 -12.75
C PHE A 518 -6.60 -23.12 -12.37
N ASP A 519 -5.43 -23.29 -12.98
CA ASP A 519 -4.54 -24.42 -12.70
C ASP A 519 -3.31 -24.03 -11.86
N ASP A 520 -2.58 -25.04 -11.39
CA ASP A 520 -1.34 -24.86 -10.60
C ASP A 520 -0.17 -24.24 -11.39
N ARG A 521 -0.31 -24.00 -12.70
CA ARG A 521 0.73 -23.37 -13.53
C ARG A 521 0.68 -21.85 -13.45
N ILE A 522 -0.43 -21.28 -12.97
CA ILE A 522 -0.59 -19.85 -12.80
C ILE A 522 -0.29 -19.47 -11.35
N ASP A 523 0.67 -18.56 -11.18
CA ASP A 523 0.86 -17.89 -9.90
C ASP A 523 0.27 -16.47 -9.96
N ILE A 524 -0.56 -16.17 -8.96
CA ILE A 524 -1.22 -14.87 -8.81
C ILE A 524 -0.62 -14.22 -7.59
N ARG A 525 0.03 -13.09 -7.82
CA ARG A 525 0.65 -12.30 -6.75
C ARG A 525 -0.05 -10.97 -6.62
N PRO A 526 0.02 -10.33 -5.44
CA PRO A 526 -0.43 -8.96 -5.32
C PRO A 526 0.37 -8.03 -6.25
N VAL A 527 -0.27 -6.97 -6.75
CA VAL A 527 0.40 -5.91 -7.53
C VAL A 527 1.44 -5.17 -6.68
N SER A 528 1.17 -5.05 -5.37
CA SER A 528 2.11 -4.45 -4.42
C SER A 528 3.47 -5.12 -4.55
N ASN A 529 4.52 -4.32 -4.73
CA ASN A 529 5.89 -4.81 -4.69
C ASN A 529 6.57 -4.14 -3.51
N PRO A 530 6.87 -4.87 -2.42
CA PRO A 530 7.44 -4.27 -1.23
C PRO A 530 8.88 -3.75 -1.41
N ASN A 531 9.57 -4.19 -2.46
CA ASN A 531 10.88 -3.65 -2.85
C ASN A 531 10.74 -2.52 -3.89
N ALA A 532 9.51 -2.10 -4.22
CA ALA A 532 9.30 -1.04 -5.20
C ALA A 532 9.72 0.31 -4.64
N VAL A 533 10.43 1.02 -5.49
CA VAL A 533 10.79 2.42 -5.30
C VAL A 533 9.51 3.24 -5.12
N THR A 534 9.37 3.96 -4.01
CA THR A 534 8.18 4.77 -3.73
C THR A 534 8.00 5.85 -4.79
N ALA A 535 6.78 6.39 -4.95
CA ALA A 535 6.54 7.48 -5.90
C ALA A 535 7.51 8.65 -5.70
N THR A 536 7.80 9.00 -4.45
CA THR A 536 8.80 10.02 -4.09
C THR A 536 10.22 9.64 -4.52
N GLN A 537 10.65 8.40 -4.26
CA GLN A 537 11.97 7.95 -4.68
C GLN A 537 12.09 7.91 -6.21
N ARG A 538 11.03 7.49 -6.92
CA ARG A 538 10.97 7.50 -8.39
C ARG A 538 11.14 8.92 -8.93
N LEU A 539 10.47 9.91 -8.31
CA LEU A 539 10.58 11.31 -8.70
C LEU A 539 12.01 11.84 -8.51
N VAL A 540 12.63 11.54 -7.36
CA VAL A 540 14.01 11.93 -7.06
C VAL A 540 14.99 11.31 -8.06
N ILE A 541 14.83 10.02 -8.40
CA ILE A 541 15.65 9.34 -9.41
C ILE A 541 15.43 9.95 -10.79
N ALA A 542 14.18 10.21 -11.19
CA ALA A 542 13.87 10.80 -12.48
C ALA A 542 14.44 12.21 -12.62
N GLN A 543 14.37 13.02 -11.55
CA GLN A 543 15.01 14.34 -11.52
C GLN A 543 16.54 14.21 -11.67
N ALA A 544 17.16 13.24 -11.00
CA ALA A 544 18.59 12.99 -11.11
C ALA A 544 19.00 12.57 -12.53
N LEU A 545 18.18 11.76 -13.20
CA LEU A 545 18.42 11.37 -14.60
C LEU A 545 18.40 12.58 -15.53
N VAL A 546 17.48 13.53 -15.31
CA VAL A 546 17.45 14.80 -16.05
C VAL A 546 18.70 15.63 -15.78
N ASP A 547 19.10 15.77 -14.52
CA ASP A 547 20.32 16.51 -14.16
C ASP A 547 21.59 15.87 -14.74
N MET A 548 21.64 14.53 -14.83
CA MET A 548 22.73 13.78 -15.46
C MET A 548 22.72 13.95 -16.98
N ALA A 549 21.55 13.91 -17.61
CA ALA A 549 21.40 14.15 -19.05
C ALA A 549 21.80 15.57 -19.44
N ASP A 550 21.51 16.57 -18.61
CA ASP A 550 21.92 17.95 -18.82
C ASP A 550 23.44 18.14 -18.69
N LYS A 551 24.11 17.38 -17.82
CA LYS A 551 25.58 17.41 -17.64
C LYS A 551 26.33 16.60 -18.69
N SER A 552 25.72 15.55 -19.23
CA SER A 552 26.37 14.61 -20.14
C SER A 552 25.45 14.26 -21.33
N PRO A 553 25.12 15.25 -22.18
CA PRO A 553 24.22 15.08 -23.32
C PRO A 553 24.76 14.11 -24.38
N ASP A 554 26.08 13.86 -24.40
CA ASP A 554 26.72 12.93 -25.34
C ASP A 554 26.51 11.45 -24.94
N LEU A 555 26.14 11.17 -23.68
CA LEU A 555 26.03 9.82 -23.13
C LEU A 555 24.58 9.41 -22.83
N ILE A 556 23.71 10.37 -22.48
CA ILE A 556 22.36 10.11 -22.01
C ILE A 556 21.37 10.87 -22.87
N ASP A 557 20.38 10.14 -23.40
CA ASP A 557 19.28 10.77 -24.13
C ASP A 557 18.42 11.62 -23.19
N ARG A 558 18.50 12.93 -23.40
CA ARG A 558 17.77 13.94 -22.65
C ARG A 558 16.25 13.79 -22.82
N LYS A 559 15.77 13.47 -24.02
CA LYS A 559 14.34 13.35 -24.31
C LYS A 559 13.73 12.18 -23.55
N GLU A 560 14.44 11.05 -23.52
CA GLU A 560 14.03 9.87 -22.75
C GLU A 560 14.10 10.12 -21.22
N ALA A 561 15.10 10.87 -20.74
CA ALA A 561 15.18 11.26 -19.33
C ALA A 561 13.97 12.13 -18.91
N TYR A 562 13.60 13.12 -19.71
CA TYR A 562 12.40 13.92 -19.46
C TYR A 562 11.10 13.12 -19.61
N ARG A 563 11.02 12.17 -20.55
CA ARG A 563 9.87 11.26 -20.66
C ARG A 563 9.64 10.52 -19.35
N ARG A 564 10.68 9.89 -18.80
CA ARG A 564 10.59 9.17 -17.52
C ARG A 564 10.19 10.06 -16.35
N LEU A 565 10.61 11.33 -16.35
CA LEU A 565 10.18 12.31 -15.35
C LEU A 565 8.68 12.63 -15.49
N LEU A 566 8.20 12.88 -16.71
CA LEU A 566 6.79 13.13 -16.99
C LEU A 566 5.90 11.93 -16.63
N ASP A 567 6.32 10.72 -16.97
CA ASP A 567 5.63 9.48 -16.60
C ASP A 567 5.55 9.30 -15.07
N THR A 568 6.66 9.61 -14.39
CA THR A 568 6.72 9.54 -12.92
C THR A 568 5.78 10.57 -12.26
N MET A 569 5.65 11.75 -12.86
CA MET A 569 4.69 12.78 -12.45
C MET A 569 3.24 12.46 -12.86
N ARG A 570 3.00 11.34 -13.56
CA ARG A 570 1.69 10.92 -14.07
C ARG A 570 1.05 11.95 -14.99
N VAL A 571 1.86 12.61 -15.82
CA VAL A 571 1.35 13.52 -16.85
C VAL A 571 0.76 12.68 -17.98
N GLU A 572 -0.54 12.81 -18.21
CA GLU A 572 -1.21 12.15 -19.33
C GLU A 572 -0.64 12.67 -20.66
N ASP A 573 -0.52 11.78 -21.65
CA ASP A 573 0.00 12.12 -22.98
C ASP A 573 1.38 12.82 -22.96
N ALA A 574 2.31 12.36 -22.12
CA ALA A 574 3.67 12.93 -22.03
C ALA A 574 4.36 13.09 -23.40
N ASP A 575 4.12 12.16 -24.33
CA ASP A 575 4.67 12.21 -25.69
C ASP A 575 4.19 13.41 -26.51
N LYS A 576 3.02 13.99 -26.23
CA LYS A 576 2.52 15.21 -26.90
C LYS A 576 3.24 16.47 -26.42
N LEU A 577 3.80 16.44 -25.21
CA LEU A 577 4.55 17.56 -24.63
C LEU A 577 6.02 17.58 -25.10
N LEU A 578 6.54 16.41 -25.46
CA LEU A 578 7.88 16.28 -26.01
C LEU A 578 7.90 16.77 -27.46
N VAL A 579 8.97 17.47 -27.84
CA VAL A 579 9.18 17.87 -29.24
C VAL A 579 9.30 16.59 -30.08
N GLY A 580 8.33 16.37 -30.97
CA GLY A 580 8.30 15.21 -31.85
C GLY A 580 9.54 15.14 -32.73
N ASP A 581 10.02 13.92 -33.01
CA ASP A 581 11.10 13.71 -33.98
C ASP A 581 10.51 13.96 -35.35
N GLN A 582 10.59 15.20 -35.83
CA GLN A 582 10.25 15.50 -37.21
C GLN A 582 11.25 14.75 -38.09
N GLN A 583 10.79 13.66 -38.69
CA GLN A 583 11.57 13.01 -39.73
C GLN A 583 11.74 14.02 -40.86
N PRO A 584 12.98 14.34 -41.25
CA PRO A 584 13.21 15.24 -42.37
C PRO A 584 12.53 14.65 -43.61
N GLU A 585 11.61 15.42 -44.20
CA GLU A 585 10.93 15.03 -45.43
C GLU A 585 11.89 15.18 -46.62
N HIS A 586 11.69 14.36 -47.64
CA HIS A 586 12.42 14.48 -48.90
C HIS A 586 12.06 15.83 -49.56
N ALA A 587 13.01 16.77 -49.55
CA ALA A 587 12.82 18.13 -50.03
C ALA A 587 13.86 18.52 -51.09
N GLY A 588 13.62 19.62 -51.79
CA GLY A 588 14.59 20.19 -52.72
C GLY A 588 15.65 21.03 -51.98
N PRO A 589 16.76 21.38 -52.65
CA PRO A 589 17.88 22.07 -52.01
C PRO A 589 17.50 23.46 -51.48
N VAL A 590 16.50 24.12 -52.08
CA VAL A 590 16.04 25.44 -51.64
C VAL A 590 15.14 25.33 -50.41
N GLU A 591 14.26 24.33 -50.38
CA GLU A 591 13.43 24.03 -49.22
C GLU A 591 14.26 23.59 -48.01
N GLU A 592 15.32 22.80 -48.24
CA GLU A 592 16.29 22.41 -47.20
C GLU A 592 17.04 23.62 -46.63
N ASN A 593 17.46 24.58 -47.47
CA ASN A 593 18.07 25.84 -47.02
C ASN A 593 17.12 26.64 -46.10
N MET A 594 15.83 26.70 -46.47
CA MET A 594 14.81 27.34 -45.65
C MET A 594 14.57 26.57 -44.34
N ALA A 595 14.59 25.24 -44.38
CA ALA A 595 14.46 24.39 -43.20
C ALA A 595 15.63 24.60 -42.22
N ILE A 596 16.87 24.67 -42.72
CA ILE A 596 18.07 24.99 -41.92
C ILE A 596 17.93 26.37 -41.26
N LEU A 597 17.45 27.37 -42.00
CA LEU A 597 17.22 28.72 -41.45
C LEU A 597 16.16 28.73 -40.34
N LEU A 598 15.10 27.92 -40.50
CA LEU A 598 14.02 27.73 -39.53
C LEU A 598 14.38 26.75 -38.40
N ARG A 599 15.63 26.26 -38.34
CA ARG A 599 16.13 25.27 -37.37
C ARG A 599 15.35 23.95 -37.37
N LYS A 600 14.84 23.56 -38.53
CA LYS A 600 14.25 22.24 -38.75
C LYS A 600 15.33 21.24 -39.16
N PRO A 601 15.22 19.97 -38.76
CA PRO A 601 16.15 18.94 -39.19
C PRO A 601 16.04 18.73 -40.72
N VAL A 602 17.19 18.51 -41.35
CA VAL A 602 17.34 18.15 -42.78
C VAL A 602 18.21 16.89 -42.88
N ARG A 603 18.05 16.12 -43.95
CA ARG A 603 18.83 14.89 -44.20
C ARG A 603 18.95 14.65 -45.70
N ALA A 604 20.12 14.21 -46.15
CA ALA A 604 20.34 13.84 -47.54
C ALA A 604 19.83 12.42 -47.86
N PHE A 605 19.19 12.23 -49.01
CA PHE A 605 18.66 10.94 -49.47
C PHE A 605 19.47 10.38 -50.65
N PRO A 606 19.71 9.05 -50.75
CA PRO A 606 20.58 8.47 -51.77
C PRO A 606 20.13 8.63 -53.23
N ASP A 607 18.87 8.97 -53.48
CA ASP A 607 18.29 9.18 -54.80
C ASP A 607 18.41 10.63 -55.31
N GLN A 608 18.82 11.56 -54.45
CA GLN A 608 19.01 12.96 -54.80
C GLN A 608 20.27 13.18 -55.65
N ASP A 609 20.26 14.18 -56.53
CA ASP A 609 21.48 14.67 -57.18
C ASP A 609 22.32 15.47 -56.17
N HIS A 610 23.26 14.78 -55.53
CA HIS A 610 24.13 15.35 -54.50
C HIS A 610 25.07 16.44 -55.04
N GLN A 611 25.51 16.38 -56.30
CA GLN A 611 26.39 17.41 -56.88
C GLN A 611 25.62 18.71 -57.09
N ALA A 612 24.39 18.62 -57.60
CA ALA A 612 23.52 19.78 -57.75
C ALA A 612 23.14 20.39 -56.38
N HIS A 613 22.83 19.56 -55.37
CA HIS A 613 22.53 20.03 -54.00
C HIS A 613 23.70 20.79 -53.38
N LEU A 614 24.93 20.28 -53.48
CA LEU A 614 26.12 20.93 -52.92
C LEU A 614 26.38 22.31 -53.53
N VAL A 615 26.12 22.50 -54.82
CA VAL A 615 26.27 23.81 -55.48
C VAL A 615 25.27 24.81 -54.92
N VAL A 616 24.01 24.40 -54.76
CA VAL A 616 22.94 25.27 -54.26
C VAL A 616 23.17 25.64 -52.78
N HIS A 617 23.55 24.68 -51.93
CA HIS A 617 23.88 24.91 -50.51
C HIS A 617 25.06 25.88 -50.33
N ARG A 618 26.13 25.69 -51.09
CA ARG A 618 27.31 26.58 -51.06
C ARG A 618 26.98 27.99 -51.54
N GLN A 619 26.19 28.10 -52.61
CA GLN A 619 25.79 29.40 -53.14
C GLN A 619 24.87 30.14 -52.18
N TRP A 620 23.92 29.44 -51.54
CA TRP A 620 23.04 30.03 -50.52
C TRP A 620 23.84 30.58 -49.34
N ARG A 621 24.81 29.82 -48.80
CA ARG A 621 25.67 30.30 -47.69
C ARG A 621 26.42 31.59 -48.03
N MET A 622 26.88 31.74 -49.28
CA MET A 622 27.56 32.96 -49.72
C MET A 622 26.63 34.18 -49.83
N THR A 623 25.31 33.98 -49.85
CA THR A 623 24.31 35.06 -49.91
C THR A 623 23.81 35.53 -48.54
N LEU A 624 24.16 34.82 -47.46
CA LEU A 624 23.76 35.17 -46.09
C LEU A 624 24.66 36.26 -45.50
N ASP A 625 24.08 37.13 -44.66
CA ASP A 625 24.84 38.10 -43.88
C ASP A 625 25.68 37.38 -42.79
N PRO A 626 26.74 38.03 -42.26
CA PRO A 626 27.66 37.39 -41.31
C PRO A 626 27.02 36.89 -40.00
N GLU A 627 25.89 37.48 -39.58
CA GLU A 627 25.19 37.12 -38.35
C GLU A 627 24.31 35.88 -38.58
N SER A 628 23.55 35.87 -39.68
CA SER A 628 22.77 34.71 -40.11
C SER A 628 23.65 33.51 -40.45
N LEU A 629 24.79 33.73 -41.11
CA LEU A 629 25.73 32.67 -41.47
C LEU A 629 26.22 31.90 -40.25
N LYS A 630 26.57 32.61 -39.16
CA LYS A 630 27.05 32.00 -37.92
C LYS A 630 26.00 31.10 -37.25
N ALA A 631 24.71 31.41 -37.41
CA ALA A 631 23.62 30.63 -36.83
C ALA A 631 23.35 29.32 -37.58
N VAL A 632 23.68 29.25 -38.88
CA VAL A 632 23.39 28.09 -39.75
C VAL A 632 24.63 27.32 -40.20
N GLU A 633 25.83 27.81 -39.88
CA GLU A 633 27.10 27.24 -40.34
C GLU A 633 27.25 25.75 -39.98
N ALA A 634 27.08 25.41 -38.70
CA ALA A 634 27.21 24.03 -38.23
C ALA A 634 26.19 23.06 -38.87
N PRO A 635 24.86 23.33 -38.86
CA PRO A 635 23.90 22.42 -39.50
C PRO A 635 24.05 22.35 -41.02
N ALA A 636 24.37 23.47 -41.69
CA ALA A 636 24.59 23.47 -43.14
C ALA A 636 25.85 22.68 -43.53
N MET A 637 26.95 22.78 -42.75
CA MET A 637 28.15 21.99 -42.98
C MET A 637 27.92 20.49 -42.72
N ALA A 638 27.14 20.14 -41.70
CA ALA A 638 26.76 18.75 -41.44
C ALA A 638 25.96 18.16 -42.61
N HIS A 639 24.95 18.89 -43.11
CA HIS A 639 24.14 18.46 -44.25
C HIS A 639 24.94 18.39 -45.57
N GLU A 640 25.81 19.37 -45.84
CA GLU A 640 26.75 19.29 -46.98
C GLU A 640 27.68 18.06 -46.86
N ALA A 641 28.13 17.71 -45.65
CA ALA A 641 28.94 16.52 -45.42
C ALA A 641 28.17 15.22 -45.70
N GLU A 642 26.87 15.15 -45.39
CA GLU A 642 26.01 14.02 -45.77
C GLU A 642 25.93 13.84 -47.29
N HIS A 643 25.71 14.93 -48.05
CA HIS A 643 25.71 14.88 -49.51
C HIS A 643 27.08 14.47 -50.08
N VAL A 644 28.19 14.92 -49.49
CA VAL A 644 29.54 14.48 -49.89
C VAL A 644 29.75 12.99 -49.61
N ALA A 645 29.32 12.50 -48.45
CA ALA A 645 29.45 11.10 -48.07
C ALA A 645 28.62 10.17 -48.98
N LEU A 646 27.37 10.55 -49.28
CA LEU A 646 26.50 9.79 -50.19
C LEU A 646 26.99 9.85 -51.65
N ALA A 647 27.43 11.02 -52.11
CA ALA A 647 28.05 11.16 -53.43
C ALA A 647 29.30 10.26 -53.57
N TYR A 648 30.14 10.24 -52.53
CA TYR A 648 31.31 9.38 -52.46
C TYR A 648 30.93 7.90 -52.47
N GLN A 649 29.92 7.51 -51.68
CA GLN A 649 29.38 6.15 -51.65
C GLN A 649 28.86 5.71 -53.02
N ILE A 650 28.07 6.54 -53.71
CA ILE A 650 27.55 6.25 -55.06
C ILE A 650 28.68 6.14 -56.08
N GLN A 651 29.67 7.03 -56.01
CA GLN A 651 30.83 7.00 -56.90
C GLN A 651 31.66 5.73 -56.72
N MET A 652 31.85 5.29 -55.46
CA MET A 652 32.51 4.03 -55.15
C MET A 652 31.69 2.82 -55.65
N GLN A 653 30.37 2.81 -55.43
CA GLN A 653 29.49 1.75 -55.94
C GLN A 653 29.54 1.64 -57.48
N GLN A 654 29.55 2.77 -58.19
CA GLN A 654 29.70 2.81 -59.64
C GLN A 654 31.07 2.28 -60.11
N ALA A 655 32.16 2.61 -59.41
CA ALA A 655 33.49 2.13 -59.73
C ALA A 655 33.69 0.62 -59.47
N MET A 656 32.91 0.05 -58.55
CA MET A 656 32.98 -1.36 -58.14
C MET A 656 32.00 -2.27 -58.90
N GLY A 657 31.12 -1.72 -59.75
CA GLY A 657 30.17 -2.49 -60.55
C GLY A 657 29.10 -3.24 -59.74
N LEU A 658 28.93 -2.89 -58.46
CA LEU A 658 28.01 -3.54 -57.51
C LEU A 658 26.93 -2.54 -57.10
N GLN A 659 25.67 -2.82 -57.48
CA GLN A 659 24.50 -2.17 -56.89
C GLN A 659 24.16 -2.88 -55.58
N ALA A 660 24.68 -2.40 -54.46
CA ALA A 660 24.23 -2.86 -53.15
C ALA A 660 22.92 -2.14 -52.78
N PRO A 661 21.83 -2.85 -52.42
CA PRO A 661 20.61 -2.23 -51.93
C PRO A 661 20.87 -1.52 -50.59
N PRO A 662 20.31 -0.31 -50.36
CA PRO A 662 20.49 0.39 -49.10
C PRO A 662 19.78 -0.36 -47.96
N GLY A 663 20.50 -0.58 -46.85
CA GLY A 663 19.90 -0.91 -45.55
C GLY A 663 19.86 -2.38 -45.11
N VAL A 664 20.56 -3.29 -45.79
CA VAL A 664 20.70 -4.69 -45.31
C VAL A 664 21.96 -4.81 -44.44
N PRO A 665 21.88 -5.26 -43.17
CA PRO A 665 23.07 -5.53 -42.37
C PRO A 665 23.87 -6.64 -43.06
N LEU A 666 25.09 -6.32 -43.47
CA LEU A 666 25.99 -7.25 -44.15
C LEU A 666 26.73 -8.10 -43.11
N ASP A 667 26.93 -9.37 -43.42
CA ASP A 667 27.67 -10.31 -42.57
C ASP A 667 29.14 -9.81 -42.43
N PRO A 668 29.82 -9.93 -41.27
CA PRO A 668 31.14 -9.32 -41.04
C PRO A 668 32.23 -9.73 -42.06
N GLN A 669 32.07 -10.88 -42.70
CA GLN A 669 32.96 -11.31 -43.79
C GLN A 669 32.70 -10.58 -45.11
N GLN A 670 31.44 -10.28 -45.43
CA GLN A 670 31.06 -9.51 -46.62
C GLN A 670 31.41 -8.03 -46.45
N GLU A 671 31.24 -7.51 -45.24
CA GLU A 671 31.61 -6.14 -44.88
C GLU A 671 33.13 -5.90 -45.01
N ASN A 672 33.95 -6.83 -44.52
CA ASN A 672 35.41 -6.77 -44.70
C ASN A 672 35.85 -6.90 -46.17
N LEU A 673 35.14 -7.69 -46.99
CA LEU A 673 35.45 -7.85 -48.41
C LEU A 673 35.11 -6.57 -49.21
N ILE A 674 33.97 -5.95 -48.89
CA ILE A 674 33.55 -4.67 -49.45
C ILE A 674 34.50 -3.56 -48.99
N ALA A 675 34.91 -3.54 -47.72
CA ALA A 675 35.89 -2.58 -47.19
C ALA A 675 37.27 -2.72 -47.87
N ALA A 676 37.74 -3.94 -48.15
CA ALA A 676 39.01 -4.19 -48.83
C ALA A 676 38.97 -3.77 -50.31
N MET A 677 37.88 -4.06 -51.03
CA MET A 677 37.72 -3.59 -52.40
C MET A 677 37.47 -2.07 -52.46
N ALA A 678 36.77 -1.50 -51.48
CA ALA A 678 36.57 -0.07 -51.33
C ALA A 678 37.91 0.65 -51.19
N ALA A 679 38.82 0.14 -50.34
CA ALA A 679 40.18 0.67 -50.19
C ALA A 679 41.00 0.65 -51.50
N GLN A 680 40.85 -0.37 -52.34
CA GLN A 680 41.45 -0.42 -53.69
C GLN A 680 40.84 0.63 -54.63
N ALA A 681 39.52 0.84 -54.59
CA ALA A 681 38.85 1.86 -55.38
C ALA A 681 39.27 3.29 -54.98
N VAL A 682 39.50 3.55 -53.68
CA VAL A 682 40.06 4.82 -53.18
C VAL A 682 41.45 5.08 -53.78
N GLN A 683 42.32 4.07 -53.87
CA GLN A 683 43.65 4.22 -54.46
C GLN A 683 43.62 4.53 -55.97
N LEU A 684 42.64 4.01 -56.69
CA LEU A 684 42.43 4.30 -58.12
C LEU A 684 41.85 5.70 -58.36
N MET A 685 40.94 6.15 -57.49
CA MET A 685 40.38 7.51 -57.56
C MET A 685 41.37 8.59 -57.15
N ALA A 686 42.27 8.30 -56.20
CA ALA A 686 43.35 9.20 -55.80
C ALA A 686 44.35 9.52 -56.94
N GLN A 687 44.39 8.70 -58.00
CA GLN A 687 45.22 8.95 -59.19
C GLN A 687 44.54 9.87 -60.23
N GLN A 688 43.24 10.14 -60.12
CA GLN A 688 42.46 10.90 -61.11
C GLN A 688 42.08 12.32 -60.66
N GLN A 689 42.32 12.69 -59.40
CA GLN A 689 42.09 14.06 -58.92
C GLN A 689 43.36 14.90 -59.11
N PRO A 690 43.31 16.07 -59.79
CA PRO A 690 44.38 17.05 -59.70
C PRO A 690 44.45 17.55 -58.26
N ALA A 691 45.65 17.57 -57.68
CA ALA A 691 45.89 18.14 -56.36
C ALA A 691 45.37 19.59 -56.33
N PRO A 692 44.55 19.99 -55.33
CA PRO A 692 44.18 21.39 -55.17
C PRO A 692 45.45 22.21 -54.98
N ALA A 693 45.52 23.36 -55.64
CA ALA A 693 46.62 24.30 -55.47
C ALA A 693 46.67 24.74 -54.00
N VAL A 694 47.65 24.21 -53.26
CA VAL A 694 47.81 24.51 -51.84
C VAL A 694 48.59 25.81 -51.71
N ASP A 695 47.94 26.84 -51.20
CA ASP A 695 48.61 28.10 -50.84
C ASP A 695 49.58 27.82 -49.67
N PRO A 696 50.90 28.02 -49.82
CA PRO A 696 51.90 27.67 -48.79
C PRO A 696 51.69 28.36 -47.44
N ALA A 697 50.95 29.47 -47.42
CA ALA A 697 50.58 30.18 -46.18
C ALA A 697 49.55 29.41 -45.33
N ALA A 698 48.63 28.67 -45.97
CA ALA A 698 47.54 27.95 -45.29
C ALA A 698 48.03 26.67 -44.58
N ILE A 699 49.02 25.97 -45.13
CA ILE A 699 49.62 24.78 -44.49
C ILE A 699 50.35 25.18 -43.20
N SER A 700 51.07 26.30 -43.19
CA SER A 700 51.79 26.79 -42.01
C SER A 700 50.84 27.28 -40.91
N ALA A 701 49.70 27.87 -41.30
CA ALA A 701 48.66 28.32 -40.39
C ALA A 701 47.88 27.12 -39.79
N ALA A 702 47.55 26.11 -40.60
CA ALA A 702 46.90 24.89 -40.15
C ALA A 702 47.80 24.07 -39.22
N SER A 703 49.10 23.91 -39.55
CA SER A 703 50.03 23.17 -38.68
C SER A 703 50.28 23.89 -37.34
N LYS A 704 50.24 25.22 -37.32
CA LYS A 704 50.31 26.00 -36.06
C LYS A 704 49.03 25.88 -35.26
N ALA A 705 47.87 25.95 -35.91
CA ALA A 705 46.57 25.79 -35.26
C ALA A 705 46.38 24.38 -34.67
N GLU A 706 46.86 23.33 -35.35
CA GLU A 706 46.88 21.96 -34.83
C GLU A 706 47.87 21.79 -33.67
N ALA A 707 49.05 22.42 -33.74
CA ALA A 707 50.00 22.39 -32.63
C ALA A 707 49.49 23.14 -31.39
N ASP A 708 48.76 24.25 -31.58
CA ASP A 708 48.18 25.03 -30.49
C ASP A 708 46.91 24.37 -29.92
N SER A 709 46.09 23.72 -30.74
CA SER A 709 44.94 22.93 -30.26
C SER A 709 45.38 21.68 -29.52
N ALA A 710 46.45 21.00 -29.97
CA ALA A 710 47.04 19.87 -29.26
C ALA A 710 47.64 20.29 -27.89
N LYS A 711 48.27 21.46 -27.82
CA LYS A 711 48.73 22.03 -26.53
C LYS A 711 47.58 22.40 -25.61
N ALA A 712 46.52 23.01 -26.13
CA ALA A 712 45.34 23.35 -25.35
C ALA A 712 44.64 22.08 -24.83
N GLN A 713 44.50 21.03 -25.64
CA GLN A 713 43.96 19.74 -25.21
C GLN A 713 44.84 19.04 -24.18
N ALA A 714 46.17 19.11 -24.32
CA ALA A 714 47.09 18.58 -23.32
C ALA A 714 47.02 19.35 -21.99
N GLU A 715 46.80 20.67 -22.04
CA GLU A 715 46.62 21.50 -20.83
C GLU A 715 45.27 21.24 -20.16
N ILE A 716 44.20 21.04 -20.93
CA ILE A 716 42.88 20.64 -20.42
C ILE A 716 42.98 19.28 -19.73
N ARG A 717 43.55 18.26 -20.39
CA ARG A 717 43.77 16.93 -19.79
C ARG A 717 44.61 16.99 -18.52
N ARG A 718 45.59 17.89 -18.46
CA ARG A 718 46.40 18.10 -17.25
C ARG A 718 45.59 18.75 -16.13
N LYS A 719 44.72 19.71 -16.45
CA LYS A 719 43.82 20.35 -15.47
C LYS A 719 42.74 19.38 -14.99
N ASP A 720 42.19 18.54 -15.86
CA ASP A 720 41.22 17.50 -15.51
C ASP A 720 41.86 16.45 -14.60
N ALA A 721 43.07 15.97 -14.93
CA ALA A 721 43.80 15.04 -14.08
C ALA A 721 44.18 15.62 -12.71
N LEU A 722 44.48 16.92 -12.64
CA LEU A 722 44.71 17.62 -11.38
C LEU A 722 43.42 17.77 -10.56
N ALA A 723 42.31 18.13 -11.21
CA ALA A 723 41.00 18.25 -10.57
C ALA A 723 40.51 16.89 -10.06
N GLU A 724 40.71 15.82 -10.83
CA GLU A 724 40.36 14.45 -10.42
C GLU A 724 41.21 13.98 -9.23
N ALA A 725 42.51 14.30 -9.22
CA ALA A 725 43.38 14.04 -8.06
C ALA A 725 42.97 14.84 -6.82
N ASP A 726 42.56 16.10 -6.97
CA ASP A 726 42.07 16.95 -5.87
C ASP A 726 40.71 16.46 -5.34
N ILE A 727 39.81 15.99 -6.21
CA ILE A 727 38.54 15.36 -5.82
C ILE A 727 38.82 14.09 -5.04
N GLN A 728 39.68 13.20 -5.54
CA GLN A 728 40.06 11.96 -4.83
C GLN A 728 40.69 12.25 -3.47
N ARG A 729 41.52 13.30 -3.37
CA ARG A 729 42.11 13.73 -2.11
C ARG A 729 41.05 14.27 -1.13
N SER A 730 40.13 15.10 -1.62
CA SER A 730 39.01 15.63 -0.82
C SER A 730 38.09 14.50 -0.34
N ASP A 731 37.78 13.53 -1.19
CA ASP A 731 36.95 12.36 -0.85
C ASP A 731 37.65 11.48 0.19
N ALA A 732 38.95 11.23 0.03
CA ALA A 732 39.74 10.50 1.01
C ALA A 732 39.81 11.24 2.37
N GLU A 733 39.96 12.56 2.36
CA GLU A 733 39.94 13.40 3.58
C GLU A 733 38.55 13.40 4.24
N MET A 734 37.47 13.43 3.45
CA MET A 734 36.08 13.36 3.93
C MET A 734 35.78 11.99 4.57
N ILE A 735 36.17 10.89 3.90
CA ILE A 735 36.03 9.52 4.43
C ILE A 735 36.85 9.38 5.72
N ALA A 736 38.08 9.87 5.76
CA ALA A 736 38.91 9.84 6.97
C ALA A 736 38.29 10.66 8.12
N ARG A 737 37.69 11.81 7.83
CA ARG A 737 36.98 12.64 8.83
C ARG A 737 35.71 11.95 9.32
N MET A 738 34.95 11.34 8.43
CA MET A 738 33.75 10.58 8.77
C MET A 738 34.11 9.40 9.67
N ASN A 739 35.12 8.60 9.31
CA ASN A 739 35.61 7.48 10.13
C ASN A 739 36.13 7.93 11.50
N ARG A 740 36.80 9.10 11.60
CA ARG A 740 37.18 9.66 12.91
C ARG A 740 35.97 10.06 13.73
N GLN A 741 34.95 10.66 13.12
CA GLN A 741 33.72 11.00 13.82
C GLN A 741 32.95 9.76 14.28
N THR A 742 32.88 8.70 13.46
CA THR A 742 32.28 7.43 13.86
C THR A 742 33.06 6.81 15.00
N ALA A 743 34.39 6.74 14.91
CA ALA A 743 35.25 6.22 15.98
C ALA A 743 35.16 7.05 17.27
N GLU A 744 35.05 8.39 17.19
CA GLU A 744 34.82 9.25 18.35
C GLU A 744 33.42 9.04 18.97
N GLN A 745 32.40 8.81 18.15
CA GLN A 745 31.05 8.50 18.64
C GLN A 745 30.99 7.12 19.28
N GLU A 746 31.62 6.11 18.67
CA GLU A 746 31.77 4.76 19.23
C GLU A 746 32.58 4.79 20.52
N ALA A 747 33.68 5.54 20.59
CA ALA A 747 34.47 5.71 21.80
C ALA A 747 33.68 6.44 22.91
N LYS A 748 32.85 7.44 22.57
CA LYS A 748 31.95 8.10 23.54
C LYS A 748 30.84 7.17 24.02
N LEU A 749 30.29 6.32 23.14
CA LEU A 749 29.31 5.30 23.49
C LEU A 749 29.93 4.22 24.39
N ALA A 750 31.12 3.73 24.05
CA ALA A 750 31.87 2.76 24.84
C ALA A 750 32.29 3.35 26.20
N ALA A 751 32.75 4.59 26.25
CA ALA A 751 33.09 5.28 27.51
C ALA A 751 31.85 5.49 28.40
N LYS A 752 30.68 5.82 27.81
CA LYS A 752 29.41 5.86 28.55
C LYS A 752 29.04 4.47 29.10
N PHE A 753 29.10 3.43 28.28
CA PHE A 753 28.83 2.05 28.71
C PHE A 753 29.77 1.55 29.80
N VAL A 754 31.07 1.87 29.72
CA VAL A 754 32.07 1.51 30.74
C VAL A 754 31.88 2.35 32.01
N SER A 755 31.47 3.61 31.90
CA SER A 755 31.13 4.43 33.07
C SER A 755 29.87 3.97 33.78
N GLU A 756 28.84 3.52 33.06
CA GLU A 756 27.60 2.99 33.64
C GLU A 756 27.80 1.63 34.31
N ARG A 757 28.59 0.72 33.70
CA ARG A 757 29.03 -0.53 34.35
C ARG A 757 29.99 -0.28 35.52
N GLY A 758 30.87 0.72 35.42
CA GLY A 758 31.77 1.14 36.50
C GLY A 758 31.02 1.72 37.69
N LEU A 759 29.97 2.51 37.44
CA LEU A 759 29.09 3.07 38.47
C LEU A 759 28.21 2.01 39.14
N GLN A 760 27.84 0.94 38.42
CA GLN A 760 27.12 -0.20 39.01
C GLN A 760 28.02 -1.15 39.80
N THR A 761 29.32 -1.21 39.50
CA THR A 761 30.28 -2.12 40.17
C THR A 761 30.99 -1.50 41.37
N LEU A 762 30.93 -0.17 41.55
CA LEU A 762 31.46 0.54 42.72
C LEU A 762 30.47 0.67 43.89
N GLY A 763 29.33 -0.04 43.84
CA GLY A 763 28.45 -0.23 44.98
C GLY A 763 29.03 -1.24 45.98
N GLU A 764 30.12 -0.88 46.66
CA GLU A 764 30.53 -1.53 47.91
C GLU A 764 29.45 -1.31 48.98
N THR A 765 29.05 -2.34 49.71
CA THR A 765 29.51 -2.65 51.09
C THR A 765 28.84 -3.98 51.52
N PRO A 766 29.42 -4.85 52.40
CA PRO A 766 29.88 -4.56 53.78
C PRO A 766 31.19 -5.30 54.18
N PRO A 767 31.73 -5.25 55.43
CA PRO A 767 31.25 -4.66 56.70
C PRO A 767 31.74 -3.25 57.05
#